data_AF-A0B6Z3-F1
#
_entry.id   AF-A0B6Z3-F1
#
_cell.length_a   1.000
_cell.length_b   1.000
_cell.length_c   1.000
_cell.angle_alpha   90.00
_cell.angle_beta   90.00
_cell.angle_gamma   90.00
#
_symmetry.space_group_name_H-M   'P 1'
#
loop_
_entity.id
_entity.type
_entity.pdbx_description
1 polymer ?
#
loop_
_entity_poly.entity_id
_entity_poly.type
_entity_poly.pdbx_seq_one_letter_code
_entity_poly.pdbx_strand_id
1 'polypeptide(L)'
;MNKTAIMITALVAVLATAMVVGAVDKVEIRGAVQEVVDGATVTWTPQNFAGFYYDIDDDLGNEQITMTITGNKLEEPNGVKYTSTAQDNDFDFEDWGWYRSIGFLGENYFAGYSENKPTVDGVEIDPELYKQSTDTNTLVDEQLLKVLIDDDTERTFTSGTPLKLADGYELMIKSIDVDGNKVYVELMKDGQSVDTKVVSPSKDGATMSDKTYYYKKDIGDTEDLVIIGVHFKNAFRGADQDIATVDGIFQVSDQPMDVSVDTEYDKMRISSVTRDTIEMDNKDNAITLNKNKDTTLMAGIHIKTADQDVIDAENPLRFYIYKEVTEPGTYEIRGAVQQVVDGAQVTWDPKTFAGFYYDIDDDLGNEQITMTITGNKLEEPNGVKYTSTAQDNDFDFEDWGWYRSIGFLGENYFAGYSENKPTVDGVEIDPELYKQSTDTNTLVDEQLLKVLIDDDTERTFTSGTPLKLADGYELMIKSIDVDGNKVYVELMKDGQSVDTKVVSPSKDGATMSDKTYYYKKDIGDTEDLVIIGVHFKNAFRGADQDIATVDGIFQVSDQPMDVSVDTEYDKMRISSVTRDTIEMDNKDNAITLNKNKDTTLMAGIHIKTADQDVIDAENPLRFYIYKEATIEAAAPAPVVEEKPAAEEKPVVEEKKVEEVAPTNVTEEKPAAEEKPAAEEKPAAEAEAKPAAEEKGAPGFEAVFAVTGLLAVAYLVTRRN
;
A
#
# COMPACT_ATOMS: atom_id res chain seq x y z
N MET A 1 -42.11 8.21 -53.59
CA MET A 1 -40.95 8.99 -54.06
C MET A 1 -40.37 9.69 -52.85
N ASN A 2 -39.05 9.64 -52.67
CA ASN A 2 -38.42 9.85 -51.37
C ASN A 2 -37.86 11.27 -51.21
N LYS A 3 -37.92 11.79 -49.98
CA LYS A 3 -36.84 12.54 -49.31
C LYS A 3 -36.89 12.06 -47.86
N THR A 4 -36.00 11.16 -47.41
CA THR A 4 -34.57 11.39 -47.13
C THR A 4 -34.41 12.42 -46.02
N ALA A 5 -34.43 11.93 -44.78
CA ALA A 5 -33.77 12.58 -43.65
C ALA A 5 -32.35 12.00 -43.54
N ILE A 6 -31.39 12.81 -43.10
CA ILE A 6 -30.01 12.38 -42.85
C ILE A 6 -29.88 12.19 -41.35
N MET A 7 -29.74 10.94 -40.90
CA MET A 7 -29.26 10.64 -39.55
C MET A 7 -27.76 10.89 -39.53
N ILE A 8 -27.29 11.77 -38.65
CA ILE A 8 -25.88 11.85 -38.30
C ILE A 8 -25.66 10.81 -37.20
N THR A 9 -24.94 9.74 -37.52
CA THR A 9 -24.48 8.77 -36.52
C THR A 9 -23.34 9.41 -35.75
N ALA A 10 -23.61 9.89 -34.54
CA ALA A 10 -22.57 10.20 -33.57
C ALA A 10 -21.82 8.89 -33.24
N LEU A 11 -20.51 8.88 -33.41
CA LEU A 11 -19.67 7.75 -33.05
C LEU A 11 -19.24 7.96 -31.59
N VAL A 12 -19.95 7.34 -30.65
CA VAL A 12 -19.54 7.31 -29.25
C VAL A 12 -18.24 6.52 -29.16
N ALA A 13 -17.13 7.23 -29.00
CA ALA A 13 -15.84 6.63 -28.70
C ALA A 13 -15.78 6.40 -27.19
N VAL A 14 -16.08 5.17 -26.76
CA VAL A 14 -15.84 4.75 -25.38
C VAL A 14 -14.33 4.71 -25.18
N LEU A 15 -13.78 5.83 -24.70
CA LEU A 15 -12.42 5.91 -24.18
C LEU A 15 -12.43 5.19 -22.84
N ALA A 16 -12.22 3.88 -22.89
CA ALA A 16 -11.78 3.11 -21.74
C ALA A 16 -10.36 3.57 -21.38
N THR A 17 -10.27 4.70 -20.68
CA THR A 17 -9.05 5.12 -19.98
C THR A 17 -8.79 4.12 -18.88
N ALA A 18 -8.07 3.05 -19.22
CA ALA A 18 -7.41 2.22 -18.24
C ALA A 18 -6.52 3.15 -17.40
N MET A 19 -6.96 3.45 -16.18
CA MET A 19 -6.14 4.15 -15.21
C MET A 19 -4.86 3.35 -15.07
N VAL A 20 -3.73 3.95 -15.42
CA VAL A 20 -2.43 3.35 -15.15
C VAL A 20 -2.24 3.47 -13.65
N VAL A 21 -2.66 2.44 -12.93
CA VAL A 21 -2.30 2.25 -11.52
C VAL A 21 -0.78 2.24 -11.48
N GLY A 22 -0.20 3.34 -11.03
CA GLY A 22 1.24 3.49 -10.99
C GLY A 22 1.84 2.43 -10.09
N ALA A 23 2.87 1.74 -10.55
CA ALA A 23 3.64 0.82 -9.72
C ALA A 23 4.22 1.60 -8.53
N VAL A 24 3.66 1.36 -7.34
CA VAL A 24 4.13 1.96 -6.09
C VAL A 24 4.98 0.95 -5.33
N ASP A 25 6.10 1.41 -4.74
CA ASP A 25 6.98 0.56 -3.91
C ASP A 25 6.30 0.12 -2.59
N LYS A 26 5.23 0.81 -2.17
CA LYS A 26 4.38 0.45 -1.04
C LYS A 26 2.95 0.96 -1.21
N VAL A 27 2.00 0.27 -0.58
CA VAL A 27 0.59 0.69 -0.44
C VAL A 27 0.31 1.00 1.02
N GLU A 28 -0.41 2.11 1.25
CA GLU A 28 -0.85 2.55 2.57
C GLU A 28 -2.35 2.31 2.73
N ILE A 29 -2.72 1.33 3.55
CA ILE A 29 -4.12 1.03 3.86
C ILE A 29 -4.47 1.75 5.17
N ARG A 30 -4.90 3.02 5.09
CA ARG A 30 -5.25 3.81 6.28
C ARG A 30 -6.62 3.48 6.87
N GLY A 31 -6.77 3.73 8.17
CA GLY A 31 -8.05 3.71 8.87
C GLY A 31 -8.74 5.07 8.87
N ALA A 32 -9.88 5.13 9.56
CA ALA A 32 -10.64 6.36 9.71
C ALA A 32 -9.83 7.45 10.45
N VAL A 33 -9.84 8.66 9.90
CA VAL A 33 -9.09 9.81 10.43
C VAL A 33 -9.73 10.29 11.71
N GLN A 34 -8.90 10.60 12.71
CA GLN A 34 -9.34 11.07 14.03
C GLN A 34 -8.90 12.51 14.25
N GLU A 35 -9.84 13.31 14.74
CA GLU A 35 -9.64 14.71 15.14
C GLU A 35 -9.88 14.80 16.64
N VAL A 36 -8.81 15.00 17.42
CA VAL A 36 -8.89 14.85 18.88
C VAL A 36 -8.43 16.08 19.65
N VAL A 37 -9.12 16.32 20.77
CA VAL A 37 -8.70 17.20 21.86
C VAL A 37 -8.17 16.35 23.03
N ASP A 38 -7.55 16.99 24.02
CA ASP A 38 -7.02 16.32 25.21
C ASP A 38 -8.09 15.51 25.97
N GLY A 39 -7.72 14.30 26.42
CA GLY A 39 -8.62 13.37 27.11
C GLY A 39 -9.55 12.55 26.20
N ALA A 40 -9.42 12.65 24.87
CA ALA A 40 -10.19 11.82 23.94
C ALA A 40 -9.78 10.34 24.00
N THR A 41 -10.76 9.45 23.81
CA THR A 41 -10.53 8.03 23.52
C THR A 41 -11.14 7.70 22.17
N VAL A 42 -10.33 7.21 21.24
CA VAL A 42 -10.72 6.83 19.87
C VAL A 42 -10.57 5.32 19.67
N THR A 43 -11.21 4.76 18.65
CA THR A 43 -11.17 3.31 18.41
C THR A 43 -11.30 2.96 16.94
N TRP A 44 -10.44 2.03 16.51
CA TRP A 44 -10.53 1.37 15.22
C TRP A 44 -10.96 -0.09 15.41
N THR A 45 -11.80 -0.58 14.51
CA THR A 45 -12.21 -1.97 14.31
C THR A 45 -12.19 -2.26 12.81
N PRO A 46 -12.41 -3.49 12.30
CA PRO A 46 -12.29 -3.73 10.86
C PRO A 46 -13.36 -2.95 10.07
N GLN A 47 -14.44 -2.55 10.74
CA GLN A 47 -15.52 -1.69 10.22
C GLN A 47 -15.08 -0.26 9.88
N ASN A 48 -13.96 0.25 10.41
CA ASN A 48 -13.42 1.57 10.08
C ASN A 48 -11.89 1.58 9.85
N PHE A 49 -11.25 0.41 9.78
CA PHE A 49 -9.85 0.24 9.40
C PHE A 49 -9.70 -0.94 8.44
N ALA A 50 -9.30 -0.64 7.20
CA ALA A 50 -9.11 -1.65 6.17
C ALA A 50 -7.83 -2.49 6.34
N GLY A 51 -6.93 -2.10 7.25
CA GLY A 51 -5.71 -2.86 7.57
C GLY A 51 -5.93 -4.05 8.51
N PHE A 52 -7.09 -4.18 9.15
CA PHE A 52 -7.45 -5.38 9.92
C PHE A 52 -8.10 -6.45 9.03
N TYR A 53 -7.95 -7.72 9.43
CA TYR A 53 -8.65 -8.82 8.80
C TYR A 53 -10.16 -8.61 8.97
N TYR A 54 -10.87 -8.76 7.85
CA TYR A 54 -12.32 -8.82 7.83
C TYR A 54 -12.79 -9.72 6.71
N ASP A 55 -13.61 -10.71 7.06
CA ASP A 55 -14.40 -11.45 6.09
C ASP A 55 -15.80 -10.85 5.99
N ILE A 56 -16.19 -10.48 4.76
CA ILE A 56 -17.51 -9.92 4.50
C ILE A 56 -18.55 -11.02 4.35
N ASP A 57 -18.15 -12.25 3.99
CA ASP A 57 -19.07 -13.35 3.70
C ASP A 57 -19.63 -13.95 5.00
N ASP A 58 -18.79 -14.03 6.04
CA ASP A 58 -19.12 -14.59 7.36
C ASP A 58 -19.17 -13.58 8.53
N ASP A 59 -18.83 -12.29 8.32
CA ASP A 59 -18.72 -11.25 9.37
C ASP A 59 -17.59 -11.52 10.39
N LEU A 60 -16.51 -12.19 9.94
CA LEU A 60 -15.35 -12.51 10.78
C LEU A 60 -14.41 -11.33 10.84
N GLY A 61 -13.97 -10.94 12.03
CA GLY A 61 -13.02 -9.85 12.22
C GLY A 61 -13.43 -8.93 13.35
N ASN A 62 -12.67 -8.99 14.43
CA ASN A 62 -12.94 -8.26 15.66
C ASN A 62 -11.67 -7.66 16.29
N GLU A 63 -10.59 -7.56 15.50
CA GLU A 63 -9.41 -6.79 15.86
C GLU A 63 -9.81 -5.36 16.22
N GLN A 64 -9.38 -4.87 17.37
CA GLN A 64 -9.71 -3.54 17.86
C GLN A 64 -8.45 -2.87 18.40
N ILE A 65 -8.20 -1.61 17.99
CA ILE A 65 -7.26 -0.72 18.67
C ILE A 65 -8.06 0.40 19.31
N THR A 66 -7.95 0.55 20.62
CA THR A 66 -8.43 1.72 21.35
C THR A 66 -7.25 2.55 21.82
N MET A 67 -7.25 3.85 21.52
CA MET A 67 -6.23 4.79 21.97
C MET A 67 -6.83 5.85 22.88
N THR A 68 -6.16 6.17 23.98
CA THR A 68 -6.54 7.25 24.92
C THR A 68 -5.45 8.31 24.94
N ILE A 69 -5.81 9.51 24.48
CA ILE A 69 -4.90 10.64 24.33
C ILE A 69 -4.89 11.46 25.63
N THR A 70 -3.70 11.72 26.17
CA THR A 70 -3.49 12.61 27.32
C THR A 70 -2.27 13.49 27.04
N GLY A 71 -2.48 14.80 26.94
CA GLY A 71 -1.43 15.80 26.73
C GLY A 71 -0.52 15.49 25.53
N ASN A 72 -1.12 15.26 24.35
CA ASN A 72 -0.51 14.80 23.09
C ASN A 72 0.19 13.43 23.11
N LYS A 73 -0.12 12.57 24.08
CA LYS A 73 0.49 11.24 24.21
C LYS A 73 -0.49 10.10 24.42
N LEU A 74 0.03 8.91 24.17
CA LEU A 74 -0.55 7.62 24.52
C LEU A 74 0.29 7.09 25.70
N GLU A 75 -0.06 7.53 26.91
CA GLU A 75 0.71 7.24 28.14
C GLU A 75 0.61 5.76 28.55
N GLU A 76 1.74 5.14 28.85
CA GLU A 76 1.82 3.71 29.16
C GLU A 76 1.10 3.31 30.48
N PRO A 77 0.62 2.06 30.62
CA PRO A 77 0.44 1.03 29.59
C PRO A 77 -0.94 1.10 28.88
N ASN A 78 -1.79 2.10 29.22
CA ASN A 78 -3.20 2.13 28.82
C ASN A 78 -3.49 3.13 27.68
N GLY A 79 -2.47 3.81 27.16
CA GLY A 79 -2.58 4.77 26.08
C GLY A 79 -2.93 4.12 24.75
N VAL A 80 -2.49 2.88 24.55
CA VAL A 80 -2.97 1.99 23.48
C VAL A 80 -3.33 0.65 24.08
N LYS A 81 -4.52 0.15 23.73
CA LYS A 81 -4.92 -1.24 23.93
C LYS A 81 -5.31 -1.84 22.58
N TYR A 82 -4.73 -2.99 22.24
CA TYR A 82 -5.24 -3.85 21.17
C TYR A 82 -5.94 -5.06 21.78
N THR A 83 -7.00 -5.53 21.12
CA THR A 83 -7.67 -6.80 21.44
C THR A 83 -8.09 -7.51 20.16
N SER A 84 -8.03 -8.83 20.16
CA SER A 84 -8.68 -9.69 19.16
C SER A 84 -9.22 -10.96 19.80
N THR A 85 -10.26 -11.55 19.22
CA THR A 85 -11.05 -12.65 19.78
C THR A 85 -11.37 -13.71 18.73
N ALA A 86 -11.41 -14.97 19.14
CA ALA A 86 -11.68 -16.11 18.27
C ALA A 86 -13.21 -16.32 18.09
N GLN A 87 -13.70 -16.00 16.88
CA GLN A 87 -15.04 -16.34 16.40
C GLN A 87 -15.07 -17.81 15.94
N ASP A 88 -16.23 -18.46 15.98
CA ASP A 88 -16.44 -19.69 15.20
C ASP A 88 -16.48 -19.31 13.71
N ASN A 89 -15.85 -20.12 12.84
CA ASN A 89 -16.03 -20.09 11.39
C ASN A 89 -16.44 -21.48 10.89
N ASP A 90 -17.36 -21.53 9.94
CA ASP A 90 -17.75 -22.74 9.22
C ASP A 90 -16.55 -23.24 8.37
N PHE A 91 -16.46 -24.53 8.10
CA PHE A 91 -15.59 -25.03 7.02
C PHE A 91 -16.33 -24.95 5.69
N ASP A 92 -15.62 -24.73 4.57
CA ASP A 92 -16.16 -24.91 3.21
C ASP A 92 -16.90 -26.25 3.07
N PHE A 93 -16.36 -27.29 3.71
CA PHE A 93 -17.02 -28.58 3.88
C PHE A 93 -17.86 -28.59 5.19
N GLU A 94 -19.05 -27.99 5.15
CA GLU A 94 -20.03 -27.84 6.25
C GLU A 94 -20.16 -29.08 7.17
N ASP A 95 -20.09 -30.28 6.58
CA ASP A 95 -20.20 -31.59 7.23
C ASP A 95 -19.11 -31.85 8.31
N TRP A 96 -18.04 -31.03 8.38
CA TRP A 96 -17.04 -31.05 9.45
C TRP A 96 -17.38 -30.15 10.65
N GLY A 97 -18.28 -29.17 10.51
CA GLY A 97 -18.68 -28.23 11.56
C GLY A 97 -17.93 -26.89 11.48
N TRP A 98 -17.33 -26.49 12.61
CA TRP A 98 -16.66 -25.19 12.75
C TRP A 98 -15.24 -25.30 13.30
N TYR A 99 -14.37 -24.42 12.86
CA TYR A 99 -13.12 -24.07 13.55
C TYR A 99 -13.23 -22.68 14.17
N ARG A 100 -12.13 -22.20 14.77
CA ARG A 100 -12.06 -20.89 15.40
C ARG A 100 -11.12 -19.98 14.63
N SER A 101 -11.69 -18.92 14.06
CA SER A 101 -11.02 -17.86 13.30
C SER A 101 -10.71 -16.66 14.19
N ILE A 102 -9.48 -16.13 14.12
CA ILE A 102 -9.06 -14.92 14.82
C ILE A 102 -8.18 -14.05 13.91
N GLY A 103 -8.51 -12.76 13.83
CA GLY A 103 -7.64 -11.79 13.18
C GLY A 103 -6.45 -11.45 14.06
N PHE A 104 -5.22 -11.45 13.53
CA PHE A 104 -4.04 -10.97 14.25
C PHE A 104 -3.12 -10.20 13.32
N LEU A 105 -2.83 -8.94 13.67
CA LEU A 105 -2.02 -7.98 12.89
C LEU A 105 -2.54 -7.79 11.44
N GLY A 106 -3.85 -7.93 11.24
CA GLY A 106 -4.48 -7.82 9.93
C GLY A 106 -4.32 -9.05 9.03
N GLU A 107 -4.18 -10.25 9.60
CA GLU A 107 -4.26 -11.54 8.91
C GLU A 107 -5.14 -12.54 9.68
N ASN A 108 -5.69 -13.55 9.01
CA ASN A 108 -6.51 -14.60 9.63
C ASN A 108 -5.67 -15.77 10.15
N TYR A 109 -5.96 -16.23 11.36
CA TYR A 109 -5.37 -17.41 11.99
C TYR A 109 -6.44 -18.35 12.57
N PHE A 110 -6.12 -19.64 12.55
CA PHE A 110 -6.76 -20.68 13.32
C PHE A 110 -6.33 -20.58 14.79
N ALA A 111 -7.33 -20.55 15.69
CA ALA A 111 -7.19 -20.56 17.14
C ALA A 111 -7.63 -21.90 17.78
N GLY A 112 -8.14 -22.85 16.99
CA GLY A 112 -8.67 -24.11 17.50
C GLY A 112 -9.86 -24.65 16.70
N TYR A 113 -10.40 -25.79 17.14
CA TYR A 113 -11.63 -26.39 16.64
C TYR A 113 -12.80 -26.11 17.57
N SER A 114 -14.00 -25.93 17.02
CA SER A 114 -15.22 -25.72 17.80
C SER A 114 -15.88 -27.03 18.23
N GLU A 115 -16.59 -27.01 19.37
CA GLU A 115 -17.39 -28.16 19.83
C GLU A 115 -18.83 -28.16 19.28
N ASN A 116 -19.19 -27.14 18.49
CA ASN A 116 -20.48 -26.99 17.81
C ASN A 116 -20.75 -28.15 16.83
N LYS A 117 -22.02 -28.57 16.70
CA LYS A 117 -22.40 -29.80 15.99
C LYS A 117 -23.14 -29.54 14.67
N PRO A 118 -22.56 -29.87 13.50
CA PRO A 118 -23.24 -29.66 12.22
C PRO A 118 -24.45 -30.59 12.11
N THR A 119 -25.49 -30.13 11.40
CA THR A 119 -26.77 -30.83 11.27
C THR A 119 -26.95 -31.38 9.86
N VAL A 120 -26.45 -32.59 9.63
CA VAL A 120 -26.44 -33.25 8.32
C VAL A 120 -27.71 -34.09 8.15
N ASP A 121 -28.43 -33.92 7.04
CA ASP A 121 -29.74 -34.57 6.78
C ASP A 121 -30.78 -34.38 7.94
N GLY A 122 -30.63 -33.33 8.74
CA GLY A 122 -31.47 -33.08 9.92
C GLY A 122 -31.05 -33.85 11.19
N VAL A 123 -29.80 -34.32 11.25
CA VAL A 123 -29.20 -35.03 12.40
C VAL A 123 -27.92 -34.33 12.84
N GLU A 124 -27.84 -33.93 14.11
CA GLU A 124 -26.58 -33.48 14.73
C GLU A 124 -25.53 -34.60 14.69
N ILE A 125 -24.34 -34.31 14.16
CA ILE A 125 -23.18 -35.20 14.21
C ILE A 125 -22.04 -34.59 15.06
N ASP A 126 -21.12 -35.42 15.55
CA ASP A 126 -19.94 -34.92 16.26
C ASP A 126 -18.94 -34.33 15.23
N PRO A 127 -18.47 -33.07 15.37
CA PRO A 127 -17.52 -32.45 14.44
C PRO A 127 -16.23 -33.26 14.37
N GLU A 128 -15.87 -33.75 13.18
CA GLU A 128 -14.86 -34.82 13.06
C GLU A 128 -13.44 -34.33 13.39
N LEU A 129 -13.04 -33.13 12.96
CA LEU A 129 -11.67 -32.64 13.18
C LEU A 129 -11.45 -32.26 14.65
N TYR A 130 -12.44 -31.63 15.29
CA TYR A 130 -12.49 -31.44 16.76
C TYR A 130 -12.35 -32.77 17.50
N LYS A 131 -13.23 -33.74 17.18
CA LYS A 131 -13.33 -35.04 17.87
C LYS A 131 -12.06 -35.88 17.77
N GLN A 132 -11.23 -35.63 16.77
CA GLN A 132 -9.98 -36.35 16.55
C GLN A 132 -8.77 -35.62 17.15
N SER A 133 -8.85 -34.33 17.49
CA SER A 133 -7.77 -33.60 18.15
C SER A 133 -7.77 -33.85 19.68
N THR A 134 -6.61 -33.79 20.36
CA THR A 134 -6.55 -34.01 21.82
C THR A 134 -6.61 -32.69 22.59
N ASP A 135 -5.72 -31.73 22.30
CA ASP A 135 -6.06 -30.32 22.52
C ASP A 135 -6.72 -29.75 21.26
N THR A 136 -7.65 -28.83 21.46
CA THR A 136 -8.52 -28.24 20.45
C THR A 136 -8.46 -26.72 20.42
N ASN A 137 -7.62 -26.07 21.23
CA ASN A 137 -7.58 -24.61 21.35
C ASN A 137 -6.14 -24.11 21.54
N THR A 138 -5.51 -23.63 20.45
CA THR A 138 -4.09 -23.26 20.43
C THR A 138 -3.78 -22.02 21.28
N LEU A 139 -4.78 -21.17 21.56
CA LEU A 139 -4.63 -20.02 22.46
C LEU A 139 -4.38 -20.44 23.93
N VAL A 140 -4.69 -21.69 24.31
CA VAL A 140 -4.35 -22.24 25.63
C VAL A 140 -2.85 -22.36 25.82
N ASP A 141 -2.16 -22.71 24.73
CA ASP A 141 -0.72 -22.90 24.64
C ASP A 141 -0.03 -21.69 23.97
N GLU A 142 -0.73 -20.53 24.02
CA GLU A 142 -0.29 -19.22 23.53
C GLU A 142 0.18 -19.19 22.07
N GLN A 143 -0.49 -19.95 21.19
CA GLN A 143 -0.11 -20.10 19.78
C GLN A 143 -1.27 -19.89 18.80
N LEU A 144 -0.92 -19.50 17.57
CA LEU A 144 -1.81 -19.36 16.42
C LEU A 144 -1.25 -20.13 15.20
N LEU A 145 -2.11 -20.61 14.31
CA LEU A 145 -1.71 -21.28 13.07
C LEU A 145 -2.35 -20.60 11.87
N LYS A 146 -1.60 -20.40 10.78
CA LYS A 146 -2.17 -19.84 9.55
C LYS A 146 -3.04 -20.89 8.84
N VAL A 147 -4.27 -20.53 8.45
CA VAL A 147 -5.09 -21.37 7.56
C VAL A 147 -4.45 -21.35 6.17
N LEU A 148 -4.26 -22.51 5.56
CA LEU A 148 -3.59 -22.67 4.26
C LEU A 148 -4.49 -23.24 3.17
N ILE A 149 -5.45 -24.08 3.55
CA ILE A 149 -6.50 -24.59 2.68
C ILE A 149 -7.77 -24.71 3.53
N ASP A 150 -8.84 -24.08 3.06
CA ASP A 150 -10.24 -24.51 3.23
C ASP A 150 -10.76 -24.62 1.78
N ASP A 151 -11.47 -25.71 1.45
CA ASP A 151 -11.96 -25.99 0.08
C ASP A 151 -12.87 -27.23 0.05
N ASP A 152 -14.09 -27.09 -0.46
CA ASP A 152 -15.00 -28.22 -0.76
C ASP A 152 -14.83 -28.79 -2.19
N THR A 153 -14.16 -28.05 -3.08
CA THR A 153 -14.12 -28.30 -4.53
C THR A 153 -13.79 -29.76 -4.88
N GLU A 154 -14.62 -30.40 -5.72
CA GLU A 154 -14.38 -31.78 -6.17
C GLU A 154 -13.04 -31.94 -6.92
N ARG A 155 -12.02 -32.47 -6.22
CA ARG A 155 -10.68 -32.77 -6.76
C ARG A 155 -10.51 -34.27 -6.92
N THR A 156 -9.85 -34.70 -7.99
CA THR A 156 -9.56 -36.12 -8.26
C THR A 156 -8.07 -36.36 -8.44
N PHE A 157 -7.52 -37.33 -7.72
CA PHE A 157 -6.10 -37.68 -7.71
C PHE A 157 -5.88 -39.19 -7.87
N THR A 158 -4.64 -39.62 -8.10
CA THR A 158 -4.34 -41.02 -8.49
C THR A 158 -3.08 -41.57 -7.84
N SER A 159 -2.86 -42.89 -7.96
CA SER A 159 -1.63 -43.56 -7.55
C SER A 159 -0.34 -43.06 -8.25
N GLY A 160 -0.46 -42.29 -9.33
CA GLY A 160 0.66 -41.71 -10.09
C GLY A 160 0.72 -40.18 -10.03
N THR A 161 -0.32 -39.54 -9.51
CA THR A 161 -0.43 -38.08 -9.34
C THR A 161 -1.01 -37.81 -7.95
N PRO A 162 -0.17 -37.54 -6.94
CA PRO A 162 -0.59 -37.21 -5.58
C PRO A 162 -1.52 -36.00 -5.52
N LEU A 163 -2.36 -35.94 -4.48
CA LEU A 163 -3.02 -34.71 -4.07
C LEU A 163 -1.95 -33.79 -3.45
N LYS A 164 -1.71 -32.63 -4.07
CA LYS A 164 -0.82 -31.60 -3.52
C LYS A 164 -1.54 -30.86 -2.39
N LEU A 165 -0.81 -30.60 -1.33
CA LEU A 165 -1.23 -29.83 -0.17
C LEU A 165 -0.22 -28.69 0.06
N ALA A 166 -0.49 -27.77 0.98
CA ALA A 166 0.41 -26.67 1.31
C ALA A 166 1.61 -27.15 2.17
N ASP A 167 2.58 -26.27 2.46
CA ASP A 167 3.77 -26.55 3.27
C ASP A 167 4.54 -27.83 2.87
N GLY A 168 4.63 -28.14 1.58
CA GLY A 168 5.39 -29.29 1.06
C GLY A 168 4.75 -30.66 1.36
N TYR A 169 3.48 -30.70 1.77
CA TYR A 169 2.73 -31.93 2.00
C TYR A 169 2.13 -32.51 0.70
N GLU A 170 2.08 -33.84 0.58
CA GLU A 170 1.43 -34.55 -0.53
C GLU A 170 0.76 -35.85 -0.07
N LEU A 171 -0.51 -36.06 -0.40
CA LEU A 171 -1.24 -37.30 -0.07
C LEU A 171 -1.27 -38.24 -1.29
N MET A 172 -0.76 -39.46 -1.12
CA MET A 172 -0.59 -40.45 -2.19
C MET A 172 -1.49 -41.66 -2.00
N ILE A 173 -2.08 -42.17 -3.10
CA ILE A 173 -2.76 -43.48 -3.10
C ILE A 173 -1.70 -44.59 -3.25
N LYS A 174 -1.57 -45.45 -2.24
CA LYS A 174 -0.67 -46.61 -2.27
C LYS A 174 -1.31 -47.85 -2.88
N SER A 175 -2.60 -48.07 -2.59
CA SER A 175 -3.43 -49.10 -3.22
C SER A 175 -4.89 -48.98 -2.81
N ILE A 176 -5.82 -49.29 -3.73
CA ILE A 176 -7.22 -49.56 -3.42
C ILE A 176 -7.44 -51.09 -3.29
N ASP A 177 -8.34 -51.52 -2.42
CA ASP A 177 -8.67 -52.95 -2.26
C ASP A 177 -9.43 -53.54 -3.46
N VAL A 178 -9.72 -54.84 -3.45
CA VAL A 178 -10.36 -55.51 -4.61
C VAL A 178 -11.83 -55.17 -4.77
N ASP A 179 -12.48 -54.67 -3.71
CA ASP A 179 -13.90 -54.33 -3.70
C ASP A 179 -14.14 -52.82 -3.95
N GLY A 180 -13.07 -52.01 -4.03
CA GLY A 180 -13.14 -50.56 -4.21
C GLY A 180 -13.45 -49.77 -2.93
N ASN A 181 -13.60 -50.46 -1.80
CA ASN A 181 -14.15 -49.90 -0.57
C ASN A 181 -13.10 -49.24 0.33
N LYS A 182 -11.81 -49.57 0.15
CA LYS A 182 -10.72 -49.11 1.02
C LYS A 182 -9.57 -48.52 0.22
N VAL A 183 -9.13 -47.34 0.62
CA VAL A 183 -7.95 -46.66 0.07
C VAL A 183 -6.86 -46.68 1.13
N TYR A 184 -5.73 -47.33 0.82
CA TYR A 184 -4.51 -47.18 1.60
C TYR A 184 -3.75 -45.96 1.07
N VAL A 185 -3.55 -44.97 1.94
CA VAL A 185 -2.89 -43.69 1.61
C VAL A 185 -1.63 -43.49 2.45
N GLU A 186 -0.70 -42.71 1.90
CA GLU A 186 0.55 -42.30 2.53
C GLU A 186 0.68 -40.79 2.39
N LEU A 187 0.85 -40.09 3.51
CA LEU A 187 1.15 -38.67 3.53
C LEU A 187 2.67 -38.48 3.51
N MET A 188 3.11 -37.60 2.61
CA MET A 188 4.49 -37.18 2.46
C MET A 188 4.64 -35.72 2.91
N LYS A 189 5.81 -35.38 3.45
CA LYS A 189 6.31 -34.02 3.68
C LYS A 189 7.72 -33.95 3.07
N ASP A 190 7.96 -33.04 2.14
CA ASP A 190 9.27 -32.85 1.50
C ASP A 190 9.91 -34.14 0.92
N GLY A 191 9.05 -35.03 0.38
CA GLY A 191 9.47 -36.32 -0.17
C GLY A 191 9.76 -37.43 0.86
N GLN A 192 9.47 -37.22 2.14
CA GLN A 192 9.57 -38.23 3.21
C GLN A 192 8.17 -38.63 3.70
N SER A 193 7.94 -39.92 3.97
CA SER A 193 6.66 -40.40 4.52
C SER A 193 6.54 -40.06 6.00
N VAL A 194 5.42 -39.44 6.39
CA VAL A 194 5.14 -38.99 7.76
C VAL A 194 3.93 -39.69 8.38
N ASP A 195 2.98 -40.19 7.59
CA ASP A 195 1.86 -41.02 8.03
C ASP A 195 1.40 -42.00 6.93
N THR A 196 0.74 -43.09 7.33
CA THR A 196 0.00 -43.98 6.43
C THR A 196 -1.31 -44.46 7.07
N LYS A 197 -2.44 -44.25 6.39
CA LYS A 197 -3.80 -44.54 6.92
C LYS A 197 -4.62 -45.35 5.91
N VAL A 198 -5.66 -46.03 6.36
CA VAL A 198 -6.67 -46.64 5.49
C VAL A 198 -8.00 -45.93 5.72
N VAL A 199 -8.48 -45.20 4.71
CA VAL A 199 -9.85 -44.68 4.67
C VAL A 199 -10.77 -45.67 3.95
N SER A 200 -12.06 -45.65 4.26
CA SER A 200 -13.06 -46.59 3.73
C SER A 200 -14.31 -45.89 3.16
N PRO A 201 -14.16 -44.92 2.24
CA PRO A 201 -15.23 -43.97 1.89
C PRO A 201 -16.46 -44.61 1.25
N SER A 202 -16.27 -45.71 0.50
CA SER A 202 -17.33 -46.35 -0.29
C SER A 202 -17.93 -47.60 0.38
N LYS A 203 -17.56 -47.91 1.64
CA LYS A 203 -18.16 -49.04 2.37
C LYS A 203 -19.65 -48.80 2.63
N ASP A 204 -20.42 -49.88 2.76
CA ASP A 204 -21.80 -49.81 3.24
C ASP A 204 -21.86 -49.21 4.67
N GLY A 205 -22.69 -48.19 4.86
CA GLY A 205 -22.76 -47.42 6.11
C GLY A 205 -21.48 -46.65 6.48
N ALA A 206 -20.79 -46.03 5.51
CA ALA A 206 -19.63 -45.17 5.78
C ALA A 206 -20.00 -43.94 6.65
N THR A 207 -19.30 -43.78 7.78
CA THR A 207 -19.42 -42.61 8.67
C THR A 207 -18.40 -41.53 8.31
N MET A 208 -18.52 -40.33 8.89
CA MET A 208 -17.55 -39.25 8.65
C MET A 208 -16.10 -39.67 8.97
N SER A 209 -15.89 -40.40 10.07
CA SER A 209 -14.58 -40.96 10.45
C SER A 209 -14.05 -42.03 9.48
N ASP A 210 -14.90 -42.64 8.63
CA ASP A 210 -14.48 -43.60 7.61
C ASP A 210 -14.07 -42.93 6.29
N LYS A 211 -14.68 -41.77 5.98
CA LYS A 211 -14.38 -40.98 4.79
C LYS A 211 -13.21 -40.01 5.01
N THR A 212 -13.02 -39.54 6.24
CA THR A 212 -12.03 -38.50 6.57
C THR A 212 -10.64 -39.09 6.82
N TYR A 213 -9.72 -38.82 5.89
CA TYR A 213 -8.29 -38.82 6.23
C TYR A 213 -8.02 -37.64 7.16
N TYR A 214 -7.17 -37.86 8.15
CA TYR A 214 -6.67 -36.80 9.02
C TYR A 214 -5.22 -37.12 9.37
N TYR A 215 -4.41 -36.07 9.53
CA TYR A 215 -3.06 -36.14 10.06
C TYR A 215 -2.97 -35.27 11.31
N LYS A 216 -2.38 -35.84 12.36
CA LYS A 216 -2.11 -35.15 13.63
C LYS A 216 -0.65 -34.80 13.76
N LYS A 217 -0.36 -33.70 14.46
CA LYS A 217 1.01 -33.29 14.80
C LYS A 217 0.98 -32.53 16.12
N ASP A 218 1.99 -32.74 16.96
CA ASP A 218 2.23 -31.88 18.13
C ASP A 218 2.79 -30.53 17.63
N ILE A 219 2.15 -29.43 18.04
CA ILE A 219 2.48 -28.06 17.60
C ILE A 219 2.85 -27.24 18.83
N GLY A 220 4.15 -26.97 19.01
CA GLY A 220 4.66 -26.37 20.24
C GLY A 220 4.35 -27.27 21.44
N ASP A 221 3.54 -26.76 22.37
CA ASP A 221 2.97 -27.52 23.50
C ASP A 221 1.55 -28.08 23.23
N THR A 222 0.89 -27.75 22.11
CA THR A 222 -0.44 -28.29 21.73
C THR A 222 -0.31 -29.75 21.25
N GLU A 223 -0.68 -30.71 22.10
CA GLU A 223 -0.56 -32.15 21.81
C GLU A 223 -1.65 -32.68 20.83
N ASP A 224 -1.22 -33.52 19.88
CA ASP A 224 -2.08 -34.41 19.08
C ASP A 224 -3.19 -33.68 18.27
N LEU A 225 -2.94 -32.44 17.87
CA LEU A 225 -3.83 -31.57 17.06
C LEU A 225 -3.92 -32.08 15.61
N VAL A 226 -5.12 -32.13 15.03
CA VAL A 226 -5.29 -32.35 13.58
C VAL A 226 -4.84 -31.09 12.83
N ILE A 227 -3.91 -31.24 11.87
CA ILE A 227 -3.43 -30.12 11.03
C ILE A 227 -3.76 -30.27 9.54
N ILE A 228 -4.17 -31.48 9.11
CA ILE A 228 -4.68 -31.76 7.76
C ILE A 228 -5.90 -32.67 7.89
N GLY A 229 -7.02 -32.27 7.30
CA GLY A 229 -8.21 -33.08 7.06
C GLY A 229 -8.47 -33.22 5.56
N VAL A 230 -8.84 -34.41 5.08
CA VAL A 230 -9.24 -34.65 3.68
C VAL A 230 -10.43 -35.60 3.64
N HIS A 231 -11.58 -35.13 3.17
CA HIS A 231 -12.79 -35.92 3.02
C HIS A 231 -12.81 -36.65 1.67
N PHE A 232 -13.01 -37.96 1.68
CA PHE A 232 -13.09 -38.78 0.47
C PHE A 232 -14.54 -39.05 0.07
N LYS A 233 -15.01 -38.38 -1.00
CA LYS A 233 -16.28 -38.65 -1.68
C LYS A 233 -16.44 -40.12 -2.06
N ASN A 234 -15.44 -40.67 -2.75
CA ASN A 234 -15.41 -42.04 -3.25
C ASN A 234 -13.99 -42.44 -3.71
N ALA A 235 -13.82 -43.73 -4.00
CA ALA A 235 -12.60 -44.23 -4.64
C ALA A 235 -12.92 -45.30 -5.70
N PHE A 236 -12.05 -45.41 -6.70
CA PHE A 236 -12.19 -46.36 -7.80
C PHE A 236 -10.86 -47.01 -8.17
N ARG A 237 -10.85 -48.35 -8.14
CA ARG A 237 -9.75 -49.17 -8.62
C ARG A 237 -9.76 -49.29 -10.14
N GLY A 238 -8.89 -48.56 -10.82
CA GLY A 238 -8.72 -48.68 -12.27
C GLY A 238 -7.89 -49.89 -12.69
N ALA A 239 -7.76 -50.08 -14.00
CA ALA A 239 -6.94 -51.14 -14.59
C ALA A 239 -5.43 -50.80 -14.55
N ASP A 240 -5.10 -49.52 -14.78
CA ASP A 240 -3.73 -49.03 -14.90
C ASP A 240 -3.29 -48.12 -13.74
N GLN A 241 -4.25 -47.51 -13.03
CA GLN A 241 -4.07 -46.58 -11.89
C GLN A 241 -5.24 -46.69 -10.92
N ASP A 242 -4.97 -46.52 -9.62
CA ASP A 242 -6.00 -46.31 -8.60
C ASP A 242 -6.35 -44.81 -8.53
N ILE A 243 -7.63 -44.50 -8.30
CA ILE A 243 -8.21 -43.15 -8.37
C ILE A 243 -9.04 -42.86 -7.12
N ALA A 244 -8.97 -41.64 -6.58
CA ALA A 244 -9.87 -41.17 -5.53
C ALA A 244 -10.37 -39.75 -5.82
N THR A 245 -11.60 -39.46 -5.42
CA THR A 245 -12.22 -38.13 -5.47
C THR A 245 -12.45 -37.64 -4.05
N VAL A 246 -12.03 -36.41 -3.80
CA VAL A 246 -12.17 -35.69 -2.53
C VAL A 246 -12.97 -34.41 -2.77
N ASP A 247 -13.71 -33.99 -1.76
CA ASP A 247 -14.68 -32.90 -1.78
C ASP A 247 -14.73 -32.25 -0.39
N GLY A 248 -13.57 -31.76 0.04
CA GLY A 248 -13.32 -31.29 1.40
C GLY A 248 -11.83 -31.45 1.76
N ILE A 249 -11.10 -30.34 1.86
CA ILE A 249 -9.69 -30.29 2.27
C ILE A 249 -9.52 -29.13 3.25
N PHE A 250 -9.15 -29.45 4.49
CA PHE A 250 -8.75 -28.45 5.49
C PHE A 250 -7.26 -28.61 5.83
N GLN A 251 -6.51 -27.52 5.87
CA GLN A 251 -5.12 -27.51 6.30
C GLN A 251 -4.75 -26.20 7.00
N VAL A 252 -4.09 -26.34 8.15
CA VAL A 252 -3.34 -25.25 8.80
C VAL A 252 -1.83 -25.47 8.65
N SER A 253 -1.05 -24.40 8.80
CA SER A 253 0.41 -24.48 8.74
C SER A 253 0.97 -25.33 9.87
N ASP A 254 2.10 -25.99 9.60
CA ASP A 254 2.80 -26.80 10.59
C ASP A 254 3.88 -26.01 11.36
N GLN A 255 3.88 -24.68 11.21
CA GLN A 255 4.67 -23.67 11.90
C GLN A 255 3.76 -22.75 12.74
N PRO A 256 3.86 -22.72 14.08
CA PRO A 256 3.07 -21.81 14.91
C PRO A 256 3.60 -20.37 14.90
N MET A 257 2.69 -19.42 15.03
CA MET A 257 2.98 -18.05 15.43
C MET A 257 2.88 -17.93 16.95
N ASP A 258 3.90 -17.34 17.58
CA ASP A 258 3.99 -17.13 19.02
C ASP A 258 3.16 -15.91 19.47
N VAL A 259 2.26 -16.11 20.43
CA VAL A 259 1.53 -15.03 21.10
C VAL A 259 1.67 -15.10 22.63
N SER A 260 2.77 -15.65 23.17
CA SER A 260 3.04 -15.70 24.61
C SER A 260 2.96 -14.35 25.31
N VAL A 261 2.49 -14.35 26.56
CA VAL A 261 2.45 -13.14 27.40
C VAL A 261 3.85 -12.54 27.59
N ASP A 262 3.92 -11.21 27.56
CA ASP A 262 5.14 -10.39 27.49
C ASP A 262 5.93 -10.45 26.15
N THR A 263 5.49 -11.18 25.12
CA THR A 263 6.10 -11.10 23.76
C THR A 263 5.87 -9.70 23.14
N GLU A 264 6.96 -9.08 22.67
CA GLU A 264 7.01 -7.68 22.18
C GLU A 264 6.79 -7.57 20.66
N TYR A 265 6.03 -6.55 20.25
CA TYR A 265 5.66 -6.21 18.88
C TYR A 265 5.83 -4.68 18.67
N ASP A 266 7.08 -4.26 18.46
CA ASP A 266 7.55 -2.86 18.45
C ASP A 266 7.22 -2.09 19.74
N LYS A 267 6.08 -1.39 19.81
CA LYS A 267 5.65 -0.60 21.00
C LYS A 267 4.52 -1.25 21.78
N MET A 268 3.90 -2.26 21.18
CA MET A 268 2.89 -3.10 21.80
C MET A 268 3.54 -4.38 22.30
N ARG A 269 2.89 -5.03 23.26
CA ARG A 269 3.29 -6.36 23.75
C ARG A 269 2.06 -7.15 24.17
N ILE A 270 2.10 -8.48 24.11
CA ILE A 270 1.01 -9.31 24.62
C ILE A 270 0.87 -9.07 26.14
N SER A 271 -0.30 -8.59 26.56
CA SER A 271 -0.58 -8.27 27.97
C SER A 271 -1.41 -9.37 28.66
N SER A 272 -2.22 -10.10 27.88
CA SER A 272 -2.82 -11.37 28.30
C SER A 272 -3.26 -12.21 27.11
N VAL A 273 -3.19 -13.53 27.25
CA VAL A 273 -3.90 -14.51 26.41
C VAL A 273 -4.94 -15.21 27.26
N THR A 274 -6.07 -15.55 26.64
CA THR A 274 -7.14 -16.37 27.21
C THR A 274 -7.59 -17.40 26.17
N ARG A 275 -8.49 -18.33 26.53
CA ARG A 275 -9.01 -19.34 25.59
C ARG A 275 -9.71 -18.76 24.35
N ASP A 276 -10.03 -17.46 24.37
CA ASP A 276 -10.88 -16.80 23.39
C ASP A 276 -10.30 -15.48 22.88
N THR A 277 -9.50 -14.77 23.68
CA THR A 277 -9.08 -13.38 23.41
C THR A 277 -7.59 -13.18 23.68
N ILE A 278 -6.92 -12.48 22.77
CA ILE A 278 -5.58 -11.87 22.94
C ILE A 278 -5.77 -10.39 23.28
N GLU A 279 -5.08 -9.90 24.29
CA GLU A 279 -4.95 -8.47 24.58
C GLU A 279 -3.48 -8.02 24.49
N MET A 280 -3.25 -6.79 24.02
CA MET A 280 -1.93 -6.14 24.02
C MET A 280 -2.00 -4.75 24.64
N ASP A 281 -0.92 -4.34 25.32
CA ASP A 281 -0.76 -3.03 25.97
C ASP A 281 0.50 -2.31 25.46
N ASN A 282 0.63 -1.00 25.76
CA ASN A 282 1.83 -0.21 25.43
C ASN A 282 2.76 0.03 26.64
N LYS A 283 2.89 -0.95 27.55
CA LYS A 283 3.80 -0.83 28.71
C LYS A 283 5.24 -0.64 28.27
N ASP A 284 5.98 0.12 29.07
CA ASP A 284 7.37 0.52 28.85
C ASP A 284 7.57 1.39 27.58
N ASN A 285 6.48 1.79 26.91
CA ASN A 285 6.45 2.45 25.61
C ASN A 285 5.43 3.61 25.53
N ALA A 286 5.63 4.67 26.32
CA ALA A 286 4.84 5.91 26.19
C ALA A 286 5.06 6.58 24.81
N ILE A 287 4.01 6.70 23.99
CA ILE A 287 4.09 7.26 22.63
C ILE A 287 3.71 8.74 22.65
N THR A 288 4.48 9.60 21.97
CA THR A 288 4.17 11.03 21.82
C THR A 288 3.75 11.34 20.38
N LEU A 289 2.54 11.87 20.21
CA LEU A 289 1.98 12.32 18.94
C LEU A 289 2.55 13.71 18.64
N ASN A 290 3.76 13.72 18.09
CA ASN A 290 4.42 14.93 17.59
C ASN A 290 3.86 15.28 16.21
N LYS A 291 3.97 16.53 15.78
CA LYS A 291 3.60 16.93 14.41
C LYS A 291 4.48 16.25 13.35
N ASN A 292 3.94 16.05 12.14
CA ASN A 292 4.60 15.42 10.99
C ASN A 292 5.36 14.14 11.37
N LYS A 293 4.61 13.13 11.82
CA LYS A 293 5.21 11.94 12.44
C LYS A 293 4.58 10.64 11.98
N ASP A 294 5.28 9.96 11.07
CA ASP A 294 5.21 8.51 10.93
C ASP A 294 5.81 7.84 12.19
N THR A 295 5.11 6.85 12.72
CA THR A 295 5.48 6.08 13.91
C THR A 295 4.90 4.67 13.83
N THR A 296 5.76 3.67 13.62
CA THR A 296 5.43 2.26 13.88
C THR A 296 4.87 2.09 15.29
N LEU A 297 3.79 1.32 15.38
CA LEU A 297 3.11 0.97 16.63
C LEU A 297 3.32 -0.52 16.95
N MET A 298 3.13 -1.37 15.95
CA MET A 298 3.37 -2.80 15.97
C MET A 298 3.64 -3.30 14.55
N ALA A 299 3.95 -4.59 14.36
CA ALA A 299 4.37 -5.11 13.05
C ALA A 299 3.35 -4.79 11.94
N GLY A 300 3.82 -4.07 10.91
CA GLY A 300 3.01 -3.62 9.77
C GLY A 300 2.01 -2.48 10.05
N ILE A 301 1.77 -2.09 11.31
CA ILE A 301 0.77 -1.07 11.68
C ILE A 301 1.43 0.16 12.31
N HIS A 302 1.13 1.31 11.72
CA HIS A 302 1.75 2.61 11.98
C HIS A 302 0.70 3.63 12.42
N ILE A 303 1.16 4.71 13.05
CA ILE A 303 0.44 5.95 13.34
C ILE A 303 1.05 7.05 12.46
N LYS A 304 0.20 7.86 11.79
CA LYS A 304 0.62 9.11 11.14
C LYS A 304 -0.13 10.31 11.74
N THR A 305 0.59 11.37 12.02
CA THR A 305 0.08 12.64 12.58
C THR A 305 0.41 13.82 11.66
N ALA A 306 -0.51 14.79 11.61
CA ALA A 306 -0.39 15.98 10.77
C ALA A 306 0.74 16.94 11.19
N ASP A 307 1.21 17.80 10.29
CA ASP A 307 2.17 18.89 10.54
C ASP A 307 1.53 20.13 11.23
N GLN A 308 0.80 19.90 12.32
CA GLN A 308 0.13 20.97 13.07
C GLN A 308 1.03 21.60 14.14
N ASP A 309 1.36 22.89 13.99
CA ASP A 309 2.03 23.69 15.04
C ASP A 309 1.10 24.11 16.20
N VAL A 310 -0.22 24.14 15.96
CA VAL A 310 -1.24 24.51 16.96
C VAL A 310 -2.20 23.33 17.16
N ILE A 311 -2.34 22.90 18.41
CA ILE A 311 -3.30 21.88 18.84
C ILE A 311 -4.12 22.46 19.99
N ASP A 312 -5.40 22.77 19.72
CA ASP A 312 -6.37 23.29 20.69
C ASP A 312 -7.80 22.77 20.40
N ALA A 313 -8.84 23.49 20.85
CA ALA A 313 -10.23 23.06 20.66
C ALA A 313 -10.81 23.50 19.30
N GLU A 314 -10.17 24.48 18.67
CA GLU A 314 -10.49 25.01 17.35
C GLU A 314 -9.64 24.33 16.26
N ASN A 315 -8.44 23.85 16.63
CA ASN A 315 -7.48 23.12 15.81
C ASN A 315 -7.17 21.75 16.47
N PRO A 316 -8.07 20.75 16.36
CA PRO A 316 -7.85 19.44 16.97
C PRO A 316 -6.68 18.69 16.31
N LEU A 317 -6.00 17.83 17.05
CA LEU A 317 -4.93 16.98 16.53
C LEU A 317 -5.50 15.97 15.51
N ARG A 318 -5.03 16.05 14.27
CA ARG A 318 -5.33 15.11 13.18
C ARG A 318 -4.34 13.96 13.17
N PHE A 319 -4.84 12.74 13.24
CA PHE A 319 -4.02 11.52 13.11
C PHE A 319 -4.84 10.31 12.64
N TYR A 320 -4.16 9.30 12.09
CA TYR A 320 -4.75 7.99 11.80
C TYR A 320 -3.76 6.85 12.04
N ILE A 321 -4.29 5.63 12.12
CA ILE A 321 -3.48 4.42 11.94
C ILE A 321 -3.53 3.93 10.49
N TYR A 322 -2.50 3.23 10.04
CA TYR A 322 -2.48 2.57 8.73
C TYR A 322 -1.73 1.23 8.78
N LYS A 323 -2.06 0.32 7.86
CA LYS A 323 -1.25 -0.87 7.56
C LYS A 323 -0.36 -0.57 6.36
N GLU A 324 0.95 -0.76 6.52
CA GLU A 324 1.92 -0.66 5.42
C GLU A 324 2.01 -2.01 4.71
N VAL A 325 1.96 -1.98 3.38
CA VAL A 325 2.09 -3.16 2.52
C VAL A 325 3.20 -2.91 1.50
N THR A 326 4.16 -3.83 1.41
CA THR A 326 5.34 -3.74 0.51
C THR A 326 5.52 -4.98 -0.37
N GLU A 327 4.65 -5.99 -0.22
CA GLU A 327 4.69 -7.20 -1.03
C GLU A 327 4.03 -6.96 -2.40
N PRO A 328 4.54 -7.56 -3.51
CA PRO A 328 3.89 -7.46 -4.81
C PRO A 328 2.52 -8.14 -4.85
N GLY A 329 1.51 -7.39 -5.28
CA GLY A 329 0.12 -7.84 -5.31
C GLY A 329 -0.86 -6.71 -5.62
N THR A 330 -2.14 -7.04 -5.71
CA THR A 330 -3.25 -6.08 -5.81
C THR A 330 -4.05 -6.16 -4.50
N TYR A 331 -4.36 -4.99 -3.94
CA TYR A 331 -4.92 -4.84 -2.60
C TYR A 331 -6.18 -3.97 -2.62
N GLU A 332 -7.21 -4.40 -1.89
CA GLU A 332 -8.48 -3.68 -1.78
C GLU A 332 -8.42 -2.64 -0.67
N ILE A 333 -8.33 -1.36 -1.04
CA ILE A 333 -8.50 -0.24 -0.11
C ILE A 333 -10.01 -0.04 0.06
N ARG A 334 -10.63 -0.79 0.98
CA ARG A 334 -12.08 -0.74 1.28
C ARG A 334 -12.46 0.40 2.23
N GLY A 335 -13.70 0.87 2.11
CA GLY A 335 -14.35 1.76 3.07
C GLY A 335 -15.00 1.01 4.23
N ALA A 336 -15.74 1.76 5.06
CA ALA A 336 -16.59 1.18 6.10
C ALA A 336 -17.67 0.26 5.50
N VAL A 337 -17.92 -0.89 6.13
CA VAL A 337 -18.93 -1.87 5.69
C VAL A 337 -20.32 -1.37 6.07
N GLN A 338 -21.30 -1.65 5.21
CA GLN A 338 -22.68 -1.22 5.33
C GLN A 338 -23.63 -2.41 5.12
N GLN A 339 -24.88 -2.25 5.56
CA GLN A 339 -25.92 -3.27 5.42
C GLN A 339 -27.04 -2.79 4.49
N VAL A 340 -27.56 -3.70 3.65
CA VAL A 340 -28.65 -3.42 2.72
C VAL A 340 -29.98 -3.37 3.47
N VAL A 341 -30.34 -2.19 3.95
CA VAL A 341 -31.57 -1.90 4.69
C VAL A 341 -32.47 -0.97 3.88
N ASP A 342 -33.73 -1.35 3.67
CA ASP A 342 -34.69 -0.58 2.87
C ASP A 342 -34.95 0.82 3.44
N GLY A 343 -34.77 1.85 2.60
CA GLY A 343 -34.88 3.26 2.98
C GLY A 343 -33.67 3.82 3.74
N ALA A 344 -32.59 3.04 3.94
CA ALA A 344 -31.37 3.54 4.54
C ALA A 344 -30.59 4.44 3.57
N GLN A 345 -29.92 5.44 4.14
CA GLN A 345 -28.92 6.26 3.45
C GLN A 345 -27.58 6.03 4.13
N VAL A 346 -26.55 5.69 3.35
CA VAL A 346 -25.18 5.47 3.83
C VAL A 346 -24.22 6.39 3.08
N THR A 347 -23.17 6.85 3.75
CA THR A 347 -22.27 7.88 3.22
C THR A 347 -20.82 7.53 3.57
N TRP A 348 -19.93 7.76 2.62
CA TRP A 348 -18.48 7.74 2.79
C TRP A 348 -17.90 9.11 2.39
N ASP A 349 -16.90 9.55 3.14
CA ASP A 349 -16.07 10.75 2.95
C ASP A 349 -14.59 10.36 3.10
N PRO A 350 -13.59 11.25 2.91
CA PRO A 350 -12.20 10.80 2.91
C PRO A 350 -11.71 10.47 4.32
N LYS A 351 -12.37 10.98 5.36
CA LYS A 351 -12.10 10.62 6.77
C LYS A 351 -12.61 9.21 7.10
N THR A 352 -13.51 8.63 6.30
CA THR A 352 -14.11 7.28 6.48
C THR A 352 -13.84 6.27 5.35
N PHE A 353 -13.32 6.72 4.19
CA PHE A 353 -12.90 5.87 3.07
C PHE A 353 -11.48 6.21 2.62
N ALA A 354 -10.60 5.22 2.71
CA ALA A 354 -9.19 5.35 2.35
C ALA A 354 -8.92 5.46 0.83
N GLY A 355 -9.91 5.16 -0.02
CA GLY A 355 -9.79 5.28 -1.47
C GLY A 355 -10.02 6.69 -2.03
N PHE A 356 -10.46 7.66 -1.21
CA PHE A 356 -10.52 9.08 -1.60
C PHE A 356 -9.23 9.82 -1.29
N TYR A 357 -8.98 10.91 -2.02
CA TYR A 357 -7.90 11.83 -1.73
C TYR A 357 -8.14 12.48 -0.37
N TYR A 358 -7.12 12.44 0.47
CA TYR A 358 -7.09 13.13 1.74
C TYR A 358 -5.67 13.57 2.08
N ASP A 359 -5.46 14.88 2.20
CA ASP A 359 -4.30 15.40 2.89
C ASP A 359 -4.57 15.56 4.39
N ILE A 360 -3.66 15.04 5.21
CA ILE A 360 -3.75 15.10 6.67
C ILE A 360 -3.15 16.40 7.21
N ASP A 361 -2.16 16.95 6.52
CA ASP A 361 -1.42 18.11 7.01
C ASP A 361 -2.31 19.37 6.92
N ASP A 362 -3.07 19.50 5.82
CA ASP A 362 -3.95 20.67 5.55
C ASP A 362 -5.46 20.40 5.71
N ASP A 363 -5.87 19.15 5.98
CA ASP A 363 -7.28 18.70 6.01
C ASP A 363 -8.03 18.84 4.67
N LEU A 364 -7.34 18.56 3.56
CA LEU A 364 -7.87 18.65 2.20
C LEU A 364 -8.49 17.33 1.76
N GLY A 365 -9.77 17.33 1.43
CA GLY A 365 -10.48 16.13 1.00
C GLY A 365 -11.98 16.27 1.19
N ASN A 366 -12.68 16.64 0.13
CA ASN A 366 -14.13 16.89 0.11
C ASN A 366 -14.91 15.94 -0.83
N GLU A 367 -14.32 14.83 -1.26
CA GLU A 367 -15.03 13.77 -1.99
C GLU A 367 -16.05 13.08 -1.09
N GLN A 368 -17.29 12.89 -1.55
CA GLN A 368 -18.32 12.16 -0.82
C GLN A 368 -19.12 11.27 -1.77
N ILE A 369 -19.35 10.02 -1.38
CA ILE A 369 -20.40 9.16 -1.95
C ILE A 369 -21.50 8.99 -0.92
N THR A 370 -22.74 9.27 -1.32
CA THR A 370 -23.96 8.95 -0.58
C THR A 370 -24.79 7.97 -1.40
N MET A 371 -25.19 6.85 -0.81
CA MET A 371 -26.08 5.85 -1.41
C MET A 371 -27.42 5.80 -0.70
N THR A 372 -28.51 5.77 -1.46
CA THR A 372 -29.89 5.64 -0.97
C THR A 372 -30.46 4.28 -1.38
N ILE A 373 -30.71 3.41 -0.40
CA ILE A 373 -31.12 2.02 -0.63
C ILE A 373 -32.65 1.95 -0.70
N THR A 374 -33.18 1.31 -1.74
CA THR A 374 -34.61 1.01 -1.92
C THR A 374 -34.76 -0.49 -2.22
N GLY A 375 -35.35 -1.25 -1.31
CA GLY A 375 -35.27 -2.71 -1.31
C GLY A 375 -33.82 -3.17 -1.26
N ASN A 376 -33.33 -3.79 -2.34
CA ASN A 376 -31.92 -4.18 -2.53
C ASN A 376 -31.24 -3.39 -3.67
N LYS A 377 -31.63 -2.14 -3.89
CA LYS A 377 -31.18 -1.35 -5.05
C LYS A 377 -30.79 0.07 -4.72
N LEU A 378 -30.02 0.65 -5.64
CA LEU A 378 -29.70 2.06 -5.77
C LEU A 378 -30.44 2.55 -7.03
N GLU A 379 -31.70 2.96 -6.89
CA GLU A 379 -32.59 3.29 -8.01
C GLU A 379 -32.19 4.64 -8.66
N GLU A 380 -32.14 4.69 -9.99
CA GLU A 380 -31.72 5.89 -10.72
C GLU A 380 -32.69 7.09 -10.59
N PRO A 381 -32.21 8.34 -10.70
CA PRO A 381 -30.81 8.75 -10.72
C PRO A 381 -30.21 9.01 -9.32
N ASN A 382 -31.01 8.92 -8.25
CA ASN A 382 -30.64 9.40 -6.91
C ASN A 382 -30.18 8.30 -5.94
N GLY A 383 -30.06 7.06 -6.41
CA GLY A 383 -29.64 5.90 -5.62
C GLY A 383 -28.16 5.95 -5.25
N VAL A 384 -27.35 6.61 -6.06
CA VAL A 384 -26.00 7.07 -5.71
C VAL A 384 -25.88 8.54 -6.09
N LYS A 385 -25.35 9.34 -5.16
CA LYS A 385 -24.85 10.68 -5.43
C LYS A 385 -23.38 10.74 -5.03
N TYR A 386 -22.53 11.21 -5.93
CA TYR A 386 -21.18 11.64 -5.61
C TYR A 386 -21.09 13.17 -5.67
N THR A 387 -20.29 13.77 -4.80
CA THR A 387 -19.97 15.20 -4.81
C THR A 387 -18.51 15.42 -4.44
N SER A 388 -17.86 16.42 -5.04
CA SER A 388 -16.59 16.94 -4.55
C SER A 388 -16.54 18.46 -4.67
N THR A 389 -15.87 19.14 -3.74
CA THR A 389 -15.84 20.61 -3.64
C THR A 389 -14.42 21.12 -3.43
N ALA A 390 -13.98 22.05 -4.29
CA ALA A 390 -12.65 22.61 -4.30
C ALA A 390 -12.37 23.53 -3.10
N GLN A 391 -11.38 23.14 -2.29
CA GLN A 391 -10.82 23.90 -1.17
C GLN A 391 -9.72 24.83 -1.67
N ASP A 392 -9.40 25.90 -0.94
CA ASP A 392 -8.12 26.60 -1.11
C ASP A 392 -7.01 25.71 -0.54
N ASN A 393 -5.86 25.61 -1.23
CA ASN A 393 -4.61 25.04 -0.70
C ASN A 393 -3.46 26.03 -0.92
N ASP A 394 -2.54 26.09 0.03
CA ASP A 394 -1.29 26.85 -0.05
C ASP A 394 -0.44 26.34 -1.23
N PHE A 395 0.49 27.17 -1.70
CA PHE A 395 1.69 26.64 -2.38
C PHE A 395 2.78 26.40 -1.33
N ASP A 396 3.64 25.39 -1.53
CA ASP A 396 4.88 25.21 -0.76
C ASP A 396 5.67 26.54 -0.66
N PHE A 397 5.66 27.31 -1.74
CA PHE A 397 6.13 28.70 -1.74
C PHE A 397 5.01 29.67 -1.34
N GLU A 398 4.76 29.79 -0.03
CA GLU A 398 3.72 30.63 0.62
C GLU A 398 3.52 32.03 -0.01
N ASP A 399 4.61 32.65 -0.45
CA ASP A 399 4.69 33.98 -1.08
C ASP A 399 3.85 34.10 -2.39
N TRP A 400 3.42 32.98 -2.99
CA TRP A 400 2.47 32.96 -4.12
C TRP A 400 0.98 32.97 -3.72
N GLY A 401 0.64 32.63 -2.48
CA GLY A 401 -0.74 32.57 -1.97
C GLY A 401 -1.33 31.16 -2.01
N TRP A 402 -2.51 31.02 -2.61
CA TRP A 402 -3.26 29.76 -2.66
C TRP A 402 -3.70 29.41 -4.08
N TYR A 403 -3.72 28.12 -4.40
CA TYR A 403 -4.51 27.56 -5.50
C TYR A 403 -5.76 26.88 -4.95
N ARG A 404 -6.57 26.30 -5.84
CA ARG A 404 -7.78 25.56 -5.47
C ARG A 404 -7.60 24.08 -5.78
N SER A 405 -7.62 23.27 -4.74
CA SER A 405 -7.42 21.81 -4.80
C SER A 405 -8.76 21.08 -4.67
N ILE A 406 -8.96 20.02 -5.47
CA ILE A 406 -10.17 19.20 -5.44
C ILE A 406 -9.80 17.72 -5.62
N GLY A 407 -10.30 16.86 -4.72
CA GLY A 407 -10.24 15.41 -4.90
C GLY A 407 -11.23 14.98 -5.98
N PHE A 408 -10.81 14.14 -6.92
CA PHE A 408 -11.69 13.55 -7.93
C PHE A 408 -11.27 12.11 -8.25
N LEU A 409 -12.15 11.15 -8.00
CA LEU A 409 -11.91 9.71 -8.16
C LEU A 409 -10.72 9.20 -7.31
N GLY A 410 -10.53 9.82 -6.14
CA GLY A 410 -9.45 9.50 -5.22
C GLY A 410 -8.07 10.00 -5.63
N GLU A 411 -7.99 11.04 -6.46
CA GLU A 411 -6.76 11.72 -6.89
C GLU A 411 -6.90 13.24 -6.70
N ASN A 412 -5.81 13.98 -6.44
CA ASN A 412 -5.86 15.44 -6.32
C ASN A 412 -5.72 16.16 -7.67
N TYR A 413 -6.51 17.21 -7.86
CA TYR A 413 -6.51 18.08 -9.03
C TYR A 413 -6.54 19.57 -8.65
N PHE A 414 -5.95 20.39 -9.51
CA PHE A 414 -6.12 21.83 -9.56
C PHE A 414 -7.44 22.18 -10.26
N ALA A 415 -8.24 23.03 -9.58
CA ALA A 415 -9.51 23.59 -10.04
C ALA A 415 -9.42 25.11 -10.37
N GLY A 416 -8.26 25.74 -10.13
CA GLY A 416 -8.07 27.17 -10.32
C GLY A 416 -7.07 27.80 -9.36
N TYR A 417 -6.85 29.11 -9.50
CA TYR A 417 -6.09 29.94 -8.57
C TYR A 417 -7.04 30.69 -7.61
N SER A 418 -6.63 30.88 -6.36
CA SER A 418 -7.39 31.65 -5.38
C SER A 418 -7.09 33.15 -5.46
N GLU A 419 -8.05 33.99 -5.07
CA GLU A 419 -7.85 35.45 -4.97
C GLU A 419 -7.40 35.91 -3.57
N ASN A 420 -7.23 34.97 -2.64
CA ASN A 420 -6.73 35.19 -1.29
C ASN A 420 -5.29 35.76 -1.31
N LYS A 421 -4.98 36.69 -0.40
CA LYS A 421 -3.74 37.47 -0.41
C LYS A 421 -2.74 37.03 0.66
N PRO A 422 -1.56 36.49 0.30
CA PRO A 422 -0.54 36.15 1.29
C PRO A 422 0.00 37.42 1.96
N THR A 423 0.45 37.28 3.21
CA THR A 423 0.93 38.41 4.04
C THR A 423 2.43 38.29 4.26
N VAL A 424 3.20 38.92 3.38
CA VAL A 424 4.67 38.84 3.35
C VAL A 424 5.26 40.03 4.11
N ASP A 425 6.17 39.80 5.05
CA ASP A 425 6.73 40.83 5.96
C ASP A 425 5.65 41.69 6.70
N GLY A 426 4.44 41.14 6.87
CA GLY A 426 3.30 41.86 7.45
C GLY A 426 2.54 42.78 6.47
N VAL A 427 2.67 42.54 5.16
CA VAL A 427 1.99 43.28 4.08
C VAL A 427 1.25 42.31 3.16
N GLU A 428 -0.05 42.51 2.97
CA GLU A 428 -0.82 41.81 1.92
C GLU A 428 -0.25 42.12 0.53
N ILE A 429 0.07 41.08 -0.25
CA ILE A 429 0.45 41.21 -1.66
C ILE A 429 -0.60 40.56 -2.57
N ASP A 430 -0.63 40.95 -3.84
CA ASP A 430 -1.49 40.30 -4.83
C ASP A 430 -0.90 38.93 -5.21
N PRO A 431 -1.62 37.80 -5.09
CA PRO A 431 -1.12 36.46 -5.43
C PRO A 431 -0.68 36.41 -6.91
N GLU A 432 0.60 36.11 -7.16
CA GLU A 432 1.21 36.37 -8.47
C GLU A 432 0.65 35.45 -9.56
N LEU A 433 0.44 34.16 -9.29
CA LEU A 433 -0.02 33.21 -10.32
C LEU A 433 -1.49 33.44 -10.70
N TYR A 434 -2.34 33.78 -9.71
CA TYR A 434 -3.71 34.27 -9.93
C TYR A 434 -3.72 35.54 -10.79
N LYS A 435 -3.00 36.58 -10.35
CA LYS A 435 -2.91 37.89 -11.00
C LYS A 435 -2.39 37.83 -12.44
N GLN A 436 -1.62 36.80 -12.78
CA GLN A 436 -1.10 36.60 -14.13
C GLN A 436 -2.02 35.75 -15.01
N SER A 437 -2.96 34.98 -14.48
CA SER A 437 -3.91 34.20 -15.29
C SER A 437 -5.11 35.05 -15.72
N THR A 438 -5.67 34.83 -16.92
CA THR A 438 -6.85 35.60 -17.39
C THR A 438 -8.15 34.93 -16.97
N ASP A 439 -8.33 33.64 -17.28
CA ASP A 439 -9.25 32.80 -16.51
C ASP A 439 -8.49 32.05 -15.41
N THR A 440 -9.15 31.90 -14.26
CA THR A 440 -8.57 31.48 -12.99
C THR A 440 -9.32 30.31 -12.35
N ASN A 441 -10.38 29.79 -12.97
CA ASN A 441 -11.21 28.72 -12.39
C ASN A 441 -11.62 27.70 -13.46
N THR A 442 -10.87 26.61 -13.57
CA THR A 442 -11.01 25.62 -14.64
C THR A 442 -12.35 24.87 -14.60
N LEU A 443 -13.02 24.85 -13.43
CA LEU A 443 -14.39 24.34 -13.27
C LEU A 443 -15.47 25.18 -14.00
N VAL A 444 -15.20 26.45 -14.33
CA VAL A 444 -16.11 27.25 -15.19
C VAL A 444 -16.19 26.68 -16.60
N ASP A 445 -15.06 26.16 -17.08
CA ASP A 445 -14.90 25.53 -18.40
C ASP A 445 -14.96 23.99 -18.29
N GLU A 446 -15.57 23.49 -17.22
CA GLU A 446 -15.83 22.06 -16.94
C GLU A 446 -14.61 21.13 -17.04
N GLN A 447 -13.44 21.57 -16.57
CA GLN A 447 -12.20 20.77 -16.61
C GLN A 447 -11.31 20.87 -15.35
N LEU A 448 -10.47 19.86 -15.15
CA LEU A 448 -9.51 19.75 -14.05
C LEU A 448 -8.08 19.46 -14.55
N LEU A 449 -7.06 20.00 -13.87
CA LEU A 449 -5.65 19.74 -14.22
C LEU A 449 -4.96 18.98 -13.08
N LYS A 450 -4.17 17.94 -13.35
CA LYS A 450 -3.40 17.27 -12.27
C LYS A 450 -2.27 18.19 -11.81
N VAL A 451 -2.08 18.35 -10.49
CA VAL A 451 -0.88 18.99 -9.94
C VAL A 451 0.31 18.06 -10.16
N LEU A 452 1.43 18.57 -10.68
CA LEU A 452 2.61 17.79 -11.06
C LEU A 452 3.86 18.18 -10.26
N ILE A 453 3.97 19.44 -9.87
CA ILE A 453 4.98 19.94 -8.94
C ILE A 453 4.33 21.04 -8.09
N ASP A 454 4.42 20.91 -6.77
CA ASP A 454 4.57 22.04 -5.85
C ASP A 454 5.86 21.72 -5.06
N ASP A 455 6.71 22.72 -4.82
CA ASP A 455 8.04 22.55 -4.22
C ASP A 455 8.71 23.90 -3.93
N ASP A 456 9.07 24.19 -2.67
CA ASP A 456 9.87 25.37 -2.27
C ASP A 456 11.39 25.14 -2.37
N THR A 457 11.82 23.88 -2.49
CA THR A 457 13.17 23.44 -2.12
C THR A 457 14.24 24.08 -3.00
N GLU A 458 15.29 24.63 -2.36
CA GLU A 458 16.37 25.34 -3.04
C GLU A 458 17.11 24.46 -4.08
N ARG A 459 16.84 24.70 -5.36
CA ARG A 459 17.43 24.02 -6.51
C ARG A 459 18.33 24.98 -7.29
N THR A 460 19.52 24.51 -7.69
CA THR A 460 20.43 25.27 -8.56
C THR A 460 20.52 24.64 -9.94
N PHE A 461 20.46 25.46 -10.99
CA PHE A 461 20.61 25.02 -12.38
C PHE A 461 21.47 25.99 -13.19
N THR A 462 21.95 25.58 -14.37
CA THR A 462 22.97 26.33 -15.12
C THR A 462 22.67 26.44 -16.62
N SER A 463 23.40 27.31 -17.32
CA SER A 463 23.39 27.37 -18.78
C SER A 463 23.91 26.10 -19.49
N GLY A 464 24.45 25.14 -18.75
CA GLY A 464 24.83 23.81 -19.24
C GLY A 464 23.90 22.67 -18.80
N THR A 465 23.03 22.90 -17.80
CA THR A 465 22.14 21.91 -17.20
C THR A 465 20.79 22.55 -16.88
N PRO A 466 19.73 22.29 -17.68
CA PRO A 466 18.40 22.86 -17.44
C PRO A 466 17.77 22.39 -16.14
N LEU A 467 16.86 23.22 -15.61
CA LEU A 467 15.87 22.78 -14.65
C LEU A 467 14.88 21.87 -15.36
N LYS A 468 14.80 20.60 -14.93
CA LYS A 468 13.80 19.65 -15.43
C LYS A 468 12.45 19.93 -14.77
N LEU A 469 11.39 19.85 -15.56
CA LEU A 469 10.00 20.02 -15.15
C LEU A 469 9.22 18.77 -15.63
N ALA A 470 7.96 18.63 -15.20
CA ALA A 470 7.10 17.52 -15.60
C ALA A 470 6.60 17.68 -17.06
N ASP A 471 5.91 16.67 -17.60
CA ASP A 471 5.37 16.65 -18.98
C ASP A 471 6.38 17.01 -20.09
N GLY A 472 7.65 16.66 -19.92
CA GLY A 472 8.70 16.93 -20.93
C GLY A 472 9.06 18.41 -21.06
N TYR A 473 8.71 19.25 -20.09
CA TYR A 473 9.14 20.64 -20.01
C TYR A 473 10.56 20.78 -19.42
N GLU A 474 11.33 21.74 -19.91
CA GLU A 474 12.68 22.07 -19.39
C GLU A 474 12.96 23.57 -19.49
N LEU A 475 13.41 24.19 -18.39
CA LEU A 475 13.77 25.61 -18.36
C LEU A 475 15.30 25.80 -18.44
N MET A 476 15.77 26.49 -19.47
CA MET A 476 17.20 26.74 -19.74
C MET A 476 17.60 28.20 -19.47
N ILE A 477 18.78 28.40 -18.87
CA ILE A 477 19.44 29.72 -18.86
C ILE A 477 20.12 29.95 -20.21
N LYS A 478 19.70 31.00 -20.93
CA LYS A 478 20.31 31.40 -22.22
C LYS A 478 21.46 32.39 -22.03
N SER A 479 21.33 33.30 -21.06
CA SER A 479 22.40 34.20 -20.62
C SER A 479 21.99 35.00 -19.37
N ILE A 480 22.93 35.28 -18.47
CA ILE A 480 22.79 36.30 -17.43
C ILE A 480 23.45 37.62 -17.88
N ASP A 481 22.89 38.76 -17.50
CA ASP A 481 23.48 40.06 -17.84
C ASP A 481 24.81 40.35 -17.09
N VAL A 482 25.53 41.41 -17.49
CA VAL A 482 26.88 41.68 -16.96
C VAL A 482 26.90 42.06 -15.48
N ASP A 483 25.76 42.49 -14.94
CA ASP A 483 25.61 42.91 -13.55
C ASP A 483 25.07 41.78 -12.65
N GLY A 484 24.73 40.61 -13.22
CA GLY A 484 24.14 39.47 -12.51
C GLY A 484 22.64 39.61 -12.22
N ASN A 485 22.01 40.70 -12.64
CA ASN A 485 20.69 41.11 -12.20
C ASN A 485 19.55 40.53 -13.02
N LYS A 486 19.82 40.06 -14.25
CA LYS A 486 18.81 39.55 -15.18
C LYS A 486 19.19 38.21 -15.77
N VAL A 487 18.24 37.28 -15.77
CA VAL A 487 18.35 35.96 -16.41
C VAL A 487 17.45 35.96 -17.64
N TYR A 488 18.03 35.75 -18.82
CA TYR A 488 17.26 35.40 -20.01
C TYR A 488 17.09 33.87 -20.03
N VAL A 489 15.83 33.41 -20.00
CA VAL A 489 15.48 31.99 -19.97
C VAL A 489 14.66 31.60 -21.19
N GLU A 490 14.74 30.32 -21.56
CA GLU A 490 13.99 29.68 -22.64
C GLU A 490 13.34 28.43 -22.07
N LEU A 491 12.01 28.34 -22.19
CA LEU A 491 11.25 27.13 -21.85
C LEU A 491 11.17 26.24 -23.10
N MET A 492 11.48 24.97 -22.90
CA MET A 492 11.38 23.92 -23.89
C MET A 492 10.25 22.96 -23.52
N LYS A 493 9.59 22.37 -24.52
CA LYS A 493 8.70 21.20 -24.43
C LYS A 493 9.16 20.21 -25.50
N ASP A 494 9.48 18.97 -25.12
CA ASP A 494 9.91 17.91 -26.04
C ASP A 494 11.06 18.32 -26.99
N GLY A 495 11.99 19.13 -26.49
CA GLY A 495 13.13 19.65 -27.26
C GLY A 495 12.82 20.80 -28.23
N GLN A 496 11.63 21.40 -28.17
CA GLN A 496 11.23 22.58 -28.93
C GLN A 496 11.00 23.78 -27.99
N SER A 497 11.45 24.98 -28.37
CA SER A 497 11.21 26.20 -27.59
C SER A 497 9.75 26.64 -27.72
N VAL A 498 9.11 26.89 -26.58
CA VAL A 498 7.70 27.32 -26.48
C VAL A 498 7.54 28.72 -25.88
N ASP A 499 8.49 29.19 -25.08
CA ASP A 499 8.55 30.56 -24.56
C ASP A 499 10.00 31.01 -24.31
N THR A 500 10.23 32.34 -24.28
CA THR A 500 11.46 32.93 -23.74
C THR A 500 11.16 34.22 -22.96
N LYS A 501 11.63 34.33 -21.72
CA LYS A 501 11.34 35.45 -20.81
C LYS A 501 12.64 36.00 -20.18
N VAL A 502 12.60 37.24 -19.70
CA VAL A 502 13.66 37.79 -18.84
C VAL A 502 13.11 37.99 -17.44
N VAL A 503 13.66 37.27 -16.46
CA VAL A 503 13.44 37.53 -15.03
C VAL A 503 14.58 38.39 -14.48
N SER A 504 14.32 39.15 -13.41
CA SER A 504 15.26 40.11 -12.82
C SER A 504 15.40 39.94 -11.30
N PRO A 505 15.75 38.73 -10.80
CA PRO A 505 15.58 38.38 -9.38
C PRO A 505 16.46 39.19 -8.43
N SER A 506 17.66 39.58 -8.86
CA SER A 506 18.66 40.25 -8.02
C SER A 506 18.72 41.76 -8.18
N LYS A 507 17.80 42.39 -8.94
CA LYS A 507 17.76 43.85 -9.08
C LYS A 507 17.37 44.52 -7.75
N ASP A 508 17.85 45.76 -7.54
CA ASP A 508 17.38 46.62 -6.44
C ASP A 508 15.84 46.75 -6.45
N GLY A 509 15.19 46.32 -5.37
CA GLY A 509 13.73 46.37 -5.24
C GLY A 509 12.97 45.42 -6.17
N ALA A 510 13.47 44.20 -6.39
CA ALA A 510 12.74 43.15 -7.10
C ALA A 510 11.39 42.82 -6.45
N THR A 511 10.31 42.92 -7.23
CA THR A 511 8.95 42.49 -6.83
C THR A 511 8.73 41.02 -7.17
N MET A 512 7.63 40.40 -6.69
CA MET A 512 7.29 39.01 -7.02
C MET A 512 7.22 38.77 -8.54
N SER A 513 6.63 39.70 -9.29
CA SER A 513 6.57 39.68 -10.76
C SER A 513 7.94 39.79 -11.46
N ASP A 514 8.97 40.29 -10.77
CA ASP A 514 10.35 40.37 -11.30
C ASP A 514 11.14 39.08 -11.06
N LYS A 515 10.86 38.38 -9.95
CA LYS A 515 11.50 37.11 -9.57
C LYS A 515 10.83 35.90 -10.24
N THR A 516 9.53 35.98 -10.51
CA THR A 516 8.72 34.85 -10.99
C THR A 516 8.78 34.72 -12.52
N TYR A 517 9.42 33.64 -12.99
CA TYR A 517 9.10 33.10 -14.31
C TYR A 517 7.70 32.50 -14.27
N TYR A 518 6.93 32.69 -15.33
CA TYR A 518 5.64 32.04 -15.51
C TYR A 518 5.44 31.75 -16.99
N TYR A 519 4.82 30.62 -17.30
CA TYR A 519 4.38 30.24 -18.63
C TYR A 519 2.85 30.11 -18.65
N LYS A 520 2.23 30.77 -19.63
CA LYS A 520 0.79 30.68 -19.87
C LYS A 520 0.50 29.76 -21.05
N LYS A 521 -0.64 29.08 -20.99
CA LYS A 521 -1.14 28.25 -22.09
C LYS A 521 -2.68 28.21 -22.04
N ASP A 522 -3.32 28.30 -23.21
CA ASP A 522 -4.74 28.00 -23.34
C ASP A 522 -4.93 26.48 -23.16
N ILE A 523 -5.75 26.08 -22.19
CA ILE A 523 -6.06 24.68 -21.90
C ILE A 523 -7.56 24.49 -22.06
N GLY A 524 -8.01 23.56 -22.91
CA GLY A 524 -9.44 23.40 -23.21
C GLY A 524 -10.03 24.72 -23.73
N ASP A 525 -11.07 25.22 -23.05
CA ASP A 525 -11.65 26.55 -23.28
C ASP A 525 -11.15 27.62 -22.26
N THR A 526 -10.35 27.25 -21.25
CA THR A 526 -9.72 28.19 -20.28
C THR A 526 -8.55 28.95 -20.93
N GLU A 527 -8.76 30.22 -21.25
CA GLU A 527 -7.78 31.10 -21.90
C GLU A 527 -6.69 31.63 -20.94
N ASP A 528 -5.44 31.66 -21.43
CA ASP A 528 -4.32 32.46 -20.86
C ASP A 528 -3.96 32.11 -19.39
N LEU A 529 -4.22 30.85 -18.98
CA LEU A 529 -3.92 30.28 -17.65
C LEU A 529 -2.42 30.06 -17.45
N VAL A 530 -1.88 30.43 -16.28
CA VAL A 530 -0.51 30.03 -15.89
C VAL A 530 -0.48 28.55 -15.55
N ILE A 531 0.36 27.76 -16.24
CA ILE A 531 0.53 26.32 -15.97
C ILE A 531 1.90 25.94 -15.39
N ILE A 532 2.88 26.84 -15.44
CA ILE A 532 4.20 26.70 -14.80
C ILE A 532 4.56 28.05 -14.16
N GLY A 533 4.88 28.03 -12.86
CA GLY A 533 5.51 29.12 -12.12
C GLY A 533 6.88 28.68 -11.59
N VAL A 534 7.89 29.54 -11.69
CA VAL A 534 9.22 29.29 -11.10
C VAL A 534 9.74 30.59 -10.46
N HIS A 535 9.93 30.58 -9.15
CA HIS A 535 10.47 31.71 -8.40
C HIS A 535 12.00 31.66 -8.37
N PHE A 536 12.65 32.76 -8.73
CA PHE A 536 14.12 32.87 -8.72
C PHE A 536 14.60 33.63 -7.47
N LYS A 537 15.20 32.90 -6.53
CA LYS A 537 15.93 33.46 -5.37
C LYS A 537 17.01 34.46 -5.78
N ASN A 538 17.85 34.05 -6.73
CA ASN A 538 19.02 34.80 -7.18
C ASN A 538 19.57 34.24 -8.50
N ALA A 539 20.49 35.01 -9.11
CA ALA A 539 21.25 34.57 -10.26
C ALA A 539 22.72 35.01 -10.16
N PHE A 540 23.63 34.24 -10.76
CA PHE A 540 25.05 34.53 -10.77
C PHE A 540 25.70 34.22 -12.13
N ARG A 541 26.34 35.24 -12.71
CA ARG A 541 27.14 35.11 -13.92
C ARG A 541 28.54 34.58 -13.58
N GLY A 542 28.77 33.29 -13.82
CA GLY A 542 30.08 32.67 -13.67
C GLY A 542 31.03 33.00 -14.82
N ALA A 543 32.29 32.54 -14.70
CA ALA A 543 33.29 32.68 -15.75
C ALA A 543 33.06 31.69 -16.92
N ASP A 544 32.63 30.46 -16.58
CA ASP A 544 32.47 29.35 -17.54
C ASP A 544 31.00 28.94 -17.75
N GLN A 545 30.11 29.17 -16.78
CA GLN A 545 28.67 28.93 -16.87
C GLN A 545 27.88 29.99 -16.09
N ASP A 546 26.70 30.33 -16.59
CA ASP A 546 25.70 31.12 -15.88
C ASP A 546 24.88 30.19 -14.96
N ILE A 547 24.55 30.64 -13.74
CA ILE A 547 23.90 29.84 -12.68
C ILE A 547 22.69 30.61 -12.13
N ALA A 548 21.59 29.92 -11.84
CA ALA A 548 20.46 30.47 -11.11
C ALA A 548 20.06 29.54 -9.94
N THR A 549 19.52 30.15 -8.88
CA THR A 549 18.92 29.46 -7.74
C THR A 549 17.43 29.74 -7.74
N VAL A 550 16.62 28.69 -7.63
CA VAL A 550 15.15 28.75 -7.51
C VAL A 550 14.72 28.09 -6.20
N ASP A 551 13.65 28.60 -5.62
CA ASP A 551 13.11 28.25 -4.32
C ASP A 551 11.59 28.40 -4.34
N GLY A 552 10.94 27.63 -5.22
CA GLY A 552 9.53 27.76 -5.58
C GLY A 552 9.30 27.32 -7.03
N ILE A 553 8.66 26.17 -7.23
CA ILE A 553 8.29 25.60 -8.52
C ILE A 553 6.85 25.07 -8.44
N PHE A 554 5.93 25.70 -9.16
CA PHE A 554 4.56 25.20 -9.32
C PHE A 554 4.34 24.75 -10.77
N GLN A 555 3.75 23.57 -10.97
CA GLN A 555 3.35 23.07 -12.27
C GLN A 555 2.07 22.22 -12.21
N VAL A 556 1.16 22.49 -13.14
CA VAL A 556 0.00 21.64 -13.46
C VAL A 556 0.14 20.99 -14.84
N SER A 557 -0.59 19.89 -15.02
CA SER A 557 -0.68 19.14 -16.28
C SER A 557 -1.09 20.01 -17.45
N ASP A 558 -0.41 19.82 -18.59
CA ASP A 558 -0.78 20.48 -19.84
C ASP A 558 -1.83 19.71 -20.67
N GLN A 559 -2.33 18.60 -20.09
CA GLN A 559 -3.47 17.78 -20.51
C GLN A 559 -4.61 17.90 -19.48
N PRO A 560 -5.81 18.40 -19.85
CA PRO A 560 -6.96 18.48 -18.95
C PRO A 560 -7.71 17.16 -18.82
N MET A 561 -8.34 16.97 -17.66
CA MET A 561 -9.40 16.00 -17.43
C MET A 561 -10.76 16.68 -17.69
N ASP A 562 -11.54 16.12 -18.62
CA ASP A 562 -12.92 16.52 -18.87
C ASP A 562 -13.80 16.21 -17.65
N VAL A 563 -14.63 17.15 -17.20
CA VAL A 563 -15.71 16.93 -16.23
C VAL A 563 -17.04 17.56 -16.70
N SER A 564 -17.26 17.71 -18.01
CA SER A 564 -18.50 18.26 -18.59
C SER A 564 -19.78 17.61 -18.10
N VAL A 565 -20.85 18.40 -18.01
CA VAL A 565 -22.19 17.88 -17.69
C VAL A 565 -22.63 16.85 -18.73
N ASP A 566 -23.26 15.78 -18.24
CA ASP A 566 -23.57 14.54 -18.95
C ASP A 566 -22.39 13.59 -19.28
N THR A 567 -21.12 13.92 -18.99
CA THR A 567 -19.98 12.97 -19.13
C THR A 567 -20.14 11.75 -18.20
N GLU A 568 -19.80 10.56 -18.72
CA GLU A 568 -20.05 9.24 -18.10
C GLU A 568 -18.76 8.63 -17.52
N TYR A 569 -18.85 8.13 -16.29
CA TYR A 569 -17.83 7.37 -15.57
C TYR A 569 -18.44 6.05 -15.08
N ASP A 570 -18.37 5.02 -15.93
CA ASP A 570 -19.03 3.72 -15.79
C ASP A 570 -20.55 3.81 -15.52
N LYS A 571 -20.97 3.84 -14.24
CA LYS A 571 -22.40 3.91 -13.84
C LYS A 571 -22.80 5.27 -13.28
N MET A 572 -21.83 6.16 -13.07
CA MET A 572 -22.04 7.53 -12.60
C MET A 572 -21.95 8.50 -13.78
N ARG A 573 -22.74 9.58 -13.74
CA ARG A 573 -22.75 10.64 -14.75
C ARG A 573 -22.60 11.99 -14.07
N ILE A 574 -21.80 12.91 -14.62
CA ILE A 574 -21.76 14.30 -14.16
C ILE A 574 -23.16 14.92 -14.31
N SER A 575 -23.78 15.29 -13.20
CA SER A 575 -25.14 15.83 -13.14
C SER A 575 -25.16 17.35 -12.98
N SER A 576 -24.12 17.95 -12.39
CA SER A 576 -23.83 19.38 -12.48
C SER A 576 -22.37 19.71 -12.20
N VAL A 577 -21.89 20.81 -12.80
CA VAL A 577 -20.65 21.49 -12.43
C VAL A 577 -20.98 22.92 -12.01
N THR A 578 -20.20 23.45 -11.07
CA THR A 578 -20.24 24.84 -10.60
C THR A 578 -18.81 25.33 -10.39
N ARG A 579 -18.60 26.61 -10.08
CA ARG A 579 -17.26 27.20 -9.83
C ARG A 579 -16.47 26.53 -8.70
N ASP A 580 -17.15 25.74 -7.88
CA ASP A 580 -16.65 25.22 -6.61
C ASP A 580 -16.88 23.70 -6.45
N THR A 581 -17.96 23.17 -7.01
CA THR A 581 -18.45 21.80 -6.76
C THR A 581 -18.77 21.06 -8.05
N ILE A 582 -18.36 19.79 -8.13
CA ILE A 582 -18.82 18.79 -9.09
C ILE A 582 -19.84 17.89 -8.39
N GLU A 583 -20.97 17.59 -9.04
CA GLU A 583 -21.92 16.55 -8.62
C GLU A 583 -22.07 15.48 -9.71
N MET A 584 -22.15 14.22 -9.29
CA MET A 584 -22.46 13.06 -10.15
C MET A 584 -23.60 12.25 -9.56
N ASP A 585 -24.40 11.61 -10.41
CA ASP A 585 -25.53 10.77 -10.02
C ASP A 585 -25.57 9.45 -10.83
N ASN A 586 -26.43 8.49 -10.48
CA ASN A 586 -26.54 7.19 -11.18
C ASN A 586 -27.63 7.16 -12.26
N LYS A 587 -27.86 8.28 -12.94
CA LYS A 587 -28.77 8.40 -14.10
C LYS A 587 -28.48 7.37 -15.19
N ASP A 588 -29.55 6.82 -15.76
CA ASP A 588 -29.56 5.70 -16.73
C ASP A 588 -29.03 4.36 -16.17
N ASN A 589 -28.67 4.28 -14.88
CA ASN A 589 -27.91 3.17 -14.28
C ASN A 589 -28.45 2.72 -12.90
N ALA A 590 -29.68 2.18 -12.84
CA ALA A 590 -30.18 1.54 -11.61
C ALA A 590 -29.33 0.32 -11.19
N ILE A 591 -28.70 0.38 -10.01
CA ILE A 591 -27.81 -0.68 -9.50
C ILE A 591 -28.60 -1.62 -8.58
N THR A 592 -28.38 -2.93 -8.68
CA THR A 592 -29.01 -3.94 -7.80
C THR A 592 -27.92 -4.68 -7.01
N LEU A 593 -28.01 -4.62 -5.69
CA LEU A 593 -27.14 -5.32 -4.74
C LEU A 593 -27.65 -6.75 -4.57
N ASN A 594 -26.81 -7.75 -4.83
CA ASN A 594 -27.15 -9.17 -4.76
C ASN A 594 -26.00 -9.95 -4.10
N LYS A 595 -26.26 -11.16 -3.60
CA LYS A 595 -25.24 -12.11 -3.11
C LYS A 595 -24.05 -12.23 -4.10
N ASN A 596 -22.82 -12.18 -3.58
CA ASN A 596 -21.55 -12.31 -4.29
C ASN A 596 -21.49 -11.50 -5.59
N LYS A 597 -21.44 -10.17 -5.48
CA LYS A 597 -21.24 -9.29 -6.64
C LYS A 597 -20.13 -8.30 -6.37
N ASP A 598 -19.13 -8.35 -7.23
CA ASP A 598 -18.37 -7.16 -7.55
C ASP A 598 -19.13 -6.30 -8.57
N THR A 599 -18.93 -4.98 -8.50
CA THR A 599 -19.57 -4.00 -9.37
C THR A 599 -18.78 -2.70 -9.39
N THR A 600 -18.05 -2.44 -10.48
CA THR A 600 -17.55 -1.09 -10.80
C THR A 600 -18.71 -0.09 -10.75
N LEU A 601 -18.52 0.99 -9.98
CA LEU A 601 -19.45 2.10 -9.84
C LEU A 601 -19.03 3.27 -10.73
N MET A 602 -17.76 3.64 -10.64
CA MET A 602 -17.08 4.65 -11.45
C MET A 602 -15.59 4.31 -11.50
N ALA A 603 -14.83 4.92 -12.41
CA ALA A 603 -13.45 4.52 -12.69
C ALA A 603 -12.59 4.46 -11.41
N GLY A 604 -12.07 3.27 -11.10
CA GLY A 604 -11.25 2.98 -9.92
C GLY A 604 -12.02 2.72 -8.62
N ILE A 605 -13.34 2.88 -8.57
CA ILE A 605 -14.16 2.67 -7.35
C ILE A 605 -15.28 1.65 -7.62
N HIS A 606 -15.30 0.61 -6.79
CA HIS A 606 -16.15 -0.57 -6.90
C HIS A 606 -17.09 -0.71 -5.70
N ILE A 607 -18.17 -1.47 -5.86
CA ILE A 607 -19.07 -1.94 -4.81
C ILE A 607 -18.93 -3.47 -4.76
N LYS A 608 -18.64 -4.00 -3.57
CA LYS A 608 -18.53 -5.44 -3.31
C LYS A 608 -19.59 -5.87 -2.29
N THR A 609 -20.31 -6.95 -2.59
CA THR A 609 -21.40 -7.52 -1.75
C THR A 609 -21.11 -8.96 -1.38
N ALA A 610 -21.46 -9.31 -0.14
CA ALA A 610 -21.13 -10.60 0.46
C ALA A 610 -21.81 -11.84 -0.17
N ASP A 611 -21.20 -13.02 0.00
CA ASP A 611 -21.75 -14.34 -0.34
C ASP A 611 -22.58 -14.98 0.80
N GLN A 612 -23.31 -14.17 1.58
CA GLN A 612 -24.19 -14.64 2.66
C GLN A 612 -25.36 -15.53 2.19
N ASP A 613 -25.44 -16.79 2.64
CA ASP A 613 -26.55 -17.69 2.29
C ASP A 613 -27.89 -17.36 2.98
N VAL A 614 -27.84 -16.71 4.14
CA VAL A 614 -29.02 -16.16 4.81
C VAL A 614 -29.04 -14.64 4.64
N ILE A 615 -30.03 -14.17 3.87
CA ILE A 615 -30.32 -12.74 3.69
C ILE A 615 -31.78 -12.49 4.08
N ASP A 616 -32.00 -11.91 5.26
CA ASP A 616 -33.30 -11.56 5.80
C ASP A 616 -33.26 -10.24 6.61
N ALA A 617 -34.24 -9.99 7.49
CA ALA A 617 -34.32 -8.75 8.27
C ALA A 617 -33.43 -8.76 9.51
N GLU A 618 -33.08 -9.96 9.98
CA GLU A 618 -32.18 -10.23 11.09
C GLU A 618 -30.72 -10.33 10.60
N ASN A 619 -30.52 -10.76 9.34
CA ASN A 619 -29.23 -10.90 8.66
C ASN A 619 -29.24 -10.14 7.31
N PRO A 620 -29.10 -8.81 7.30
CA PRO A 620 -29.06 -8.05 6.04
C PRO A 620 -27.81 -8.38 5.21
N LEU A 621 -27.90 -8.23 3.89
CA LEU A 621 -26.74 -8.34 2.99
C LEU A 621 -25.72 -7.24 3.31
N ARG A 622 -24.45 -7.60 3.51
CA ARG A 622 -23.32 -6.69 3.74
C ARG A 622 -22.69 -6.25 2.42
N PHE A 623 -22.19 -5.02 2.40
CA PHE A 623 -21.49 -4.45 1.26
C PHE A 623 -20.52 -3.33 1.66
N TYR A 624 -19.51 -3.06 0.83
CA TYR A 624 -18.66 -1.87 0.94
C TYR A 624 -18.29 -1.30 -0.42
N ILE A 625 -17.79 -0.06 -0.43
CA ILE A 625 -17.03 0.48 -1.58
C ILE A 625 -15.53 0.21 -1.39
N TYR A 626 -14.78 0.05 -2.48
CA TYR A 626 -13.31 -0.05 -2.45
C TYR A 626 -12.62 0.55 -3.68
N LYS A 627 -11.34 0.91 -3.54
CA LYS A 627 -10.40 1.27 -4.62
C LYS A 627 -9.26 0.24 -4.66
N GLU A 628 -8.82 -0.17 -5.83
CA GLU A 628 -7.67 -1.08 -5.98
C GLU A 628 -6.34 -0.30 -5.94
N ALA A 629 -5.32 -0.90 -5.34
CA ALA A 629 -3.93 -0.46 -5.45
C ALA A 629 -3.02 -1.66 -5.77
N THR A 630 -2.01 -1.47 -6.62
CA THR A 630 -1.13 -2.56 -7.08
C THR A 630 0.34 -2.23 -6.89
N ILE A 631 1.08 -3.16 -6.28
CA ILE A 631 2.54 -3.18 -6.17
C ILE A 631 3.07 -4.14 -7.24
N GLU A 632 3.81 -3.64 -8.23
CA GLU A 632 4.36 -4.50 -9.27
C GLU A 632 5.51 -5.38 -8.73
N ALA A 633 5.57 -6.64 -9.17
CA ALA A 633 6.69 -7.51 -8.86
C ALA A 633 7.96 -7.01 -9.56
N ALA A 634 8.99 -6.70 -8.77
CA ALA A 634 10.27 -6.19 -9.25
C ALA A 634 10.80 -7.03 -10.43
N ALA A 635 10.89 -6.41 -11.61
CA ALA A 635 11.20 -7.10 -12.85
C ALA A 635 12.52 -7.89 -12.72
N PRO A 636 12.56 -9.19 -13.11
CA PRO A 636 13.73 -10.01 -12.90
C PRO A 636 14.94 -9.42 -13.63
N ALA A 637 16.00 -9.15 -12.87
CA ALA A 637 17.19 -8.47 -13.37
C ALA A 637 17.69 -9.13 -14.67
N PRO A 638 17.98 -8.35 -15.74
CA PRO A 638 18.23 -8.90 -17.06
C PRO A 638 19.42 -9.85 -17.03
N VAL A 639 19.16 -11.13 -17.32
CA VAL A 639 20.19 -12.18 -17.34
C VAL A 639 21.24 -11.79 -18.35
N VAL A 640 22.44 -11.44 -17.86
CA VAL A 640 23.58 -11.12 -18.70
C VAL A 640 24.05 -12.41 -19.36
N GLU A 641 23.62 -12.65 -20.61
CA GLU A 641 24.14 -13.75 -21.41
C GLU A 641 25.67 -13.62 -21.52
N GLU A 642 26.40 -14.58 -20.96
CA GLU A 642 27.85 -14.66 -21.17
C GLU A 642 28.13 -14.86 -22.66
N LYS A 643 28.61 -13.79 -23.30
CA LYS A 643 28.91 -13.75 -24.72
C LYS A 643 29.91 -14.86 -25.05
N PRO A 644 29.58 -15.81 -25.94
CA PRO A 644 30.35 -17.05 -26.09
C PRO A 644 31.80 -16.75 -26.50
N ALA A 645 32.74 -17.36 -25.78
CA ALA A 645 34.17 -17.19 -26.01
C ALA A 645 34.54 -17.59 -27.45
N ALA A 646 35.28 -16.73 -28.15
CA ALA A 646 35.65 -16.96 -29.53
C ALA A 646 36.65 -18.11 -29.67
N GLU A 647 36.43 -19.02 -30.62
CA GLU A 647 37.37 -20.10 -30.95
C GLU A 647 38.71 -19.54 -31.45
N GLU A 648 39.80 -19.74 -30.69
CA GLU A 648 41.14 -19.55 -31.24
C GLU A 648 41.45 -20.62 -32.28
N LYS A 649 41.86 -20.20 -33.48
CA LYS A 649 42.36 -21.11 -34.53
C LYS A 649 43.89 -21.19 -34.48
N PRO A 650 44.47 -22.37 -34.71
CA PRO A 650 45.85 -22.67 -34.33
C PRO A 650 46.88 -21.98 -35.24
N VAL A 651 47.97 -21.54 -34.63
CA VAL A 651 49.22 -21.16 -35.32
C VAL A 651 50.25 -22.26 -35.10
N VAL A 652 50.91 -22.69 -36.17
CA VAL A 652 51.89 -23.78 -36.19
C VAL A 652 53.30 -23.20 -36.37
N GLU A 653 54.27 -23.76 -35.63
CA GLU A 653 55.74 -23.81 -35.77
C GLU A 653 56.47 -22.74 -36.64
N GLU A 654 57.62 -22.18 -36.21
CA GLU A 654 58.90 -22.93 -36.14
C GLU A 654 59.82 -22.58 -34.94
N LYS A 655 60.62 -23.57 -34.53
CA LYS A 655 61.89 -23.41 -33.78
C LYS A 655 63.05 -23.44 -34.79
N LYS A 656 64.25 -22.90 -34.52
CA LYS A 656 65.30 -23.37 -33.58
C LYS A 656 66.48 -22.34 -33.70
N VAL A 657 67.38 -22.07 -32.75
CA VAL A 657 68.55 -22.86 -32.27
C VAL A 657 69.26 -22.16 -31.09
N GLU A 658 69.79 -22.98 -30.16
CA GLU A 658 70.95 -22.84 -29.22
C GLU A 658 71.88 -21.59 -29.31
N GLU A 659 72.66 -21.17 -28.28
CA GLU A 659 72.90 -21.53 -26.86
C GLU A 659 73.79 -20.43 -26.19
N VAL A 660 73.76 -20.24 -24.86
CA VAL A 660 74.88 -20.52 -23.90
C VAL A 660 74.39 -20.45 -22.43
N ALA A 661 75.12 -21.09 -21.50
CA ALA A 661 75.02 -21.02 -20.02
C ALA A 661 76.47 -21.11 -19.43
N PRO A 662 76.77 -21.31 -18.11
CA PRO A 662 75.93 -21.50 -16.90
C PRO A 662 76.49 -20.81 -15.58
N THR A 663 76.07 -21.28 -14.39
CA THR A 663 76.62 -21.06 -13.00
C THR A 663 76.26 -19.74 -12.27
N ASN A 664 76.16 -19.59 -10.92
CA ASN A 664 76.15 -20.42 -9.68
C ASN A 664 75.74 -19.54 -8.45
N VAL A 665 75.42 -19.96 -7.21
CA VAL A 665 74.79 -21.16 -6.59
C VAL A 665 74.49 -20.92 -5.06
N THR A 666 73.50 -21.62 -4.46
CA THR A 666 73.10 -21.76 -3.01
C THR A 666 72.88 -20.48 -2.14
N GLU A 667 72.43 -20.43 -0.86
CA GLU A 667 71.99 -21.33 0.27
C GLU A 667 71.07 -20.45 1.22
N GLU A 668 70.32 -20.80 2.30
CA GLU A 668 69.91 -22.03 3.03
C GLU A 668 68.49 -21.85 3.70
N LYS A 669 68.30 -22.01 5.04
CA LYS A 669 67.04 -22.01 5.83
C LYS A 669 67.33 -21.48 7.29
N PRO A 670 66.84 -21.96 8.48
CA PRO A 670 65.52 -22.45 8.98
C PRO A 670 64.98 -21.86 10.33
N ALA A 671 63.66 -22.02 10.60
CA ALA A 671 62.97 -22.37 11.89
C ALA A 671 63.12 -21.51 13.19
N ALA A 672 62.25 -21.56 14.24
CA ALA A 672 60.81 -21.91 14.42
C ALA A 672 60.34 -21.60 15.89
N GLU A 673 59.01 -21.50 16.13
CA GLU A 673 58.27 -21.71 17.42
C GLU A 673 58.61 -20.81 18.66
N GLU A 674 57.78 -20.63 19.73
CA GLU A 674 56.47 -21.21 20.12
C GLU A 674 55.50 -20.16 20.79
N LYS A 675 54.66 -20.53 21.78
CA LYS A 675 53.31 -19.93 22.10
C LYS A 675 53.15 -19.32 23.55
N PRO A 676 51.95 -19.04 24.17
CA PRO A 676 51.70 -17.74 24.86
C PRO A 676 51.10 -17.79 26.31
N ALA A 677 50.87 -16.62 26.94
CA ALA A 677 49.87 -16.28 28.01
C ALA A 677 50.24 -14.91 28.65
N ALA A 678 49.41 -14.15 29.39
CA ALA A 678 47.95 -13.92 29.46
C ALA A 678 47.69 -12.71 30.42
N GLU A 679 46.46 -12.18 30.52
CA GLU A 679 45.93 -11.31 31.62
C GLU A 679 46.57 -9.88 31.77
N GLU A 680 45.96 -8.83 32.35
CA GLU A 680 44.57 -8.58 32.79
C GLU A 680 44.14 -7.07 32.69
N LYS A 681 42.95 -6.76 33.23
CA LYS A 681 42.20 -5.49 33.38
C LYS A 681 42.79 -4.51 34.45
N PRO A 682 42.17 -3.34 34.81
CA PRO A 682 41.31 -2.38 34.06
C PRO A 682 41.49 -0.85 34.39
N ALA A 683 40.73 0.00 33.68
CA ALA A 683 39.92 1.17 34.14
C ALA A 683 40.52 2.54 34.61
N ALA A 684 39.60 3.54 34.56
CA ALA A 684 39.51 4.82 35.29
C ALA A 684 40.44 6.01 34.87
N GLU A 685 40.02 7.30 34.91
CA GLU A 685 38.69 7.96 34.81
C GLU A 685 38.89 9.50 34.67
N ALA A 686 37.80 10.30 34.73
CA ALA A 686 37.70 11.72 35.14
C ALA A 686 38.18 12.87 34.19
N GLU A 687 37.21 13.38 33.41
CA GLU A 687 36.61 14.73 33.49
C GLU A 687 37.37 16.09 33.32
N ALA A 688 36.67 16.99 32.59
CA ALA A 688 36.42 18.43 32.86
C ALA A 688 37.46 19.56 32.59
N LYS A 689 37.22 20.32 31.48
CA LYS A 689 36.80 21.76 31.39
C LYS A 689 37.63 22.89 32.08
N PRO A 690 37.47 24.20 31.73
CA PRO A 690 36.94 24.84 30.49
C PRO A 690 37.68 26.14 30.00
N ALA A 691 37.15 26.76 28.93
CA ALA A 691 36.93 28.22 28.74
C ALA A 691 37.92 29.16 27.98
N ALA A 692 37.29 30.18 27.34
CA ALA A 692 37.74 31.54 26.99
C ALA A 692 38.47 31.85 25.64
N GLU A 693 37.66 32.25 24.65
CA GLU A 693 37.77 33.41 23.72
C GLU A 693 39.13 34.10 23.40
N GLU A 694 39.44 34.32 22.10
CA GLU A 694 39.14 35.61 21.42
C GLU A 694 39.33 35.56 19.87
N LYS A 695 38.41 36.24 19.16
CA LYS A 695 38.54 37.01 17.88
C LYS A 695 39.47 36.52 16.74
N GLY A 696 38.90 36.39 15.53
CA GLY A 696 39.67 36.62 14.28
C GLY A 696 39.13 35.99 12.98
N ALA A 697 38.17 36.63 12.33
CA ALA A 697 37.87 36.44 10.89
C ALA A 697 38.62 37.52 10.06
N PRO A 698 38.80 37.40 8.73
CA PRO A 698 38.22 36.40 7.82
C PRO A 698 39.24 35.62 6.95
N GLY A 699 38.75 34.60 6.25
CA GLY A 699 39.47 33.92 5.16
C GLY A 699 38.50 33.10 4.30
N PHE A 700 38.27 33.51 3.07
CA PHE A 700 37.58 32.69 2.06
C PHE A 700 38.52 31.56 1.61
N GLU A 701 38.01 30.33 1.56
CA GLU A 701 37.88 29.55 0.31
C GLU A 701 37.24 28.19 0.63
N ALA A 702 35.99 27.99 0.21
CA ALA A 702 35.34 26.69 0.24
C ALA A 702 35.65 25.94 -1.06
N VAL A 703 36.31 24.79 -0.96
CA VAL A 703 36.43 23.85 -2.08
C VAL A 703 35.41 22.74 -1.87
N PHE A 704 34.31 22.78 -2.62
CA PHE A 704 33.39 21.65 -2.72
C PHE A 704 34.09 20.48 -3.41
N ALA A 705 33.97 19.29 -2.82
CA ALA A 705 34.43 18.04 -3.40
C ALA A 705 33.31 16.98 -3.31
N VAL A 706 32.28 17.15 -4.15
CA VAL A 706 31.25 16.12 -4.33
C VAL A 706 31.81 15.04 -5.26
N THR A 707 32.02 13.84 -4.73
CA THR A 707 32.23 12.62 -5.53
C THR A 707 31.40 11.49 -4.93
N GLY A 708 30.38 11.06 -5.67
CA GLY A 708 29.54 9.93 -5.29
C GLY A 708 30.24 8.58 -5.43
N LEU A 709 29.64 7.60 -4.77
CA LEU A 709 29.85 6.15 -4.84
C LEU A 709 30.49 5.61 -6.14
N LEU A 710 31.58 4.85 -5.98
CA LEU A 710 31.68 3.51 -6.59
C LEU A 710 32.74 2.67 -5.86
N ALA A 711 32.38 1.45 -5.48
CA ALA A 711 33.25 0.56 -4.71
C ALA A 711 34.19 -0.26 -5.61
N VAL A 712 35.50 -0.08 -5.43
CA VAL A 712 36.52 -1.03 -5.92
C VAL A 712 37.49 -1.31 -4.78
N ALA A 713 37.47 -2.55 -4.28
CA ALA A 713 38.41 -2.98 -3.26
C ALA A 713 39.81 -3.23 -3.88
N TYR A 714 40.86 -2.62 -3.31
CA TYR A 714 42.22 -3.06 -3.56
C TYR A 714 43.11 -3.00 -2.31
N LEU A 715 43.83 -4.08 -2.05
CA LEU A 715 44.69 -4.24 -0.88
C LEU A 715 45.99 -3.44 -1.02
N VAL A 716 46.34 -2.68 0.01
CA VAL A 716 47.61 -1.94 0.08
C VAL A 716 48.76 -2.89 0.44
N THR A 717 49.72 -3.06 -0.48
CA THR A 717 51.05 -3.63 -0.17
C THR A 717 52.20 -2.82 -0.78
N ARG A 718 52.65 -1.82 -0.01
CA ARG A 718 54.02 -1.31 0.13
C ARG A 718 54.85 -0.94 -1.13
N ARG A 719 55.21 0.35 -1.18
CA ARG A 719 56.55 0.91 -1.48
C ARG A 719 57.21 0.60 -2.84
N ASN A 720 57.42 1.66 -3.62
CA ASN A 720 58.62 2.50 -3.44
C ASN A 720 58.25 3.98 -3.55
#